data_AF-A0A9X4KL41-F1
#
_entry.id   AF-A0A9X4KL41-F1
#
_cell.length_a   1.000
_cell.length_b   1.000
_cell.length_c   1.000
_cell.angle_alpha   90.00
_cell.angle_beta   90.00
_cell.angle_gamma   90.00
#
_symmetry.space_group_name_H-M   'P 1'
#
loop_
_entity.id
_entity.type
_entity.pdbx_description
1 polymer ?
#
loop_
_entity_poly.entity_id
_entity_poly.type
_entity_poly.pdbx_seq_one_letter_code
_entity_poly.pdbx_strand_id
1 'polypeptide(L)'
;MADKAVPKWIWHEAGSDRMQVVLERSFIVETAENDAKLYLAATGHVVISLDDRLVGELPEHPGNLASFTEIGFPETIAPGPHRIELKIVCNEPMPIVDVNVHLIERRVGCIGFLEGNGAWLPTDESWISEDLPARAVCVYGEEPYGDLENAPSWFVKGGYGDIGTSALTYFDVLEQSKLAAQIGEEGILTLKGMYAKETQLPEISRNERHIFYHLRKQQEWTELRDFQLQAGLDEGPWIRVAMDAEYNMRFRVDNDSDRPALLLWNGAESIAELDNYAGCITESFAVDPGGSFTILPQGIRYVQFFMIGPPEEAFKLRIAFEAVGVMLEPIGQFRSDLPAADRIYQTSMHTNRICHQTGLWDGVKRDRLNWTYDFFMAAKADYVLWNDFAVLKRTIRELGDTPYGYWMNSIPAYTCWWFVNVWDYYLHTADREFVIEMKPDLTRHMGWIIENIDPASGFLKQRHQAFIEWVPMTEADAWHTLHAVLALAIKSVRQLNEAIPGLELPVPANPLPAIPASEFLNSSSLIALLLGAESGYVCEAQEVAALNRIALSDPVTPLSAYWLAERLALRGKQDQGWEAVERVWGRMLELGATTFWESITLAPADDFHHALTTYTAYDSYRISLCHSWSSTPVQWMSRHLLGIRPLAPGYSKIAFQPHAVPGMNRCQGTVSTPLGPVLVRWEKQADGTLVSTIEAPEGVEIVDGTGDDRLQPLTRGESEVNPSEFKEPAVEFRPVPFWSWNGGLTPERLRTQISQMREAGVGGFFMHARNGLKTGYLDEDWFDCVRLCIEEADRLGMKAWIYDEKGWPSGFAGGIIPSLGRQYRAKALVMLPERREDDEICRLLKVYEADGDTHFLYEWVQPLGDARFENASYVDLLDGRVTEAFIERTHRHYEARFGSSFGRTVPGVFSDEACALLWLNPDVPALPWTTNLDELFFDKYGYSLLPRLHALFLPEGDFRSVRYDYWSLVVELFAERFSKVLYDWCDSRGLLYTGHLMAEDKLVYQMEWVGDVMRQYEYMHIPGMDHLGRYFQVSRPEQREQPYTTVLSAKQVTSVANQLGRERALSELFACAGQGFELSKQKWMTDWHLIHGINLFSPHLLPYSMEGEGKRDYPPDARPAAALVGRLSLADGLPGENELCAHAREANRAGARHSSDRIGI
;
A
#
# COMPACT_ATOMS: atom_id res chain seq x y z
N MET A 1 -4.58 -20.18 17.29
CA MET A 1 -5.63 -19.16 17.54
C MET A 1 -6.40 -18.79 16.27
N ALA A 2 -5.87 -18.99 15.07
CA ALA A 2 -6.52 -18.64 13.79
C ALA A 2 -7.81 -19.43 13.44
N ASP A 3 -8.23 -20.41 14.26
CA ASP A 3 -9.39 -21.27 14.01
C ASP A 3 -10.55 -21.09 15.01
N LYS A 4 -10.50 -20.07 15.87
CA LYS A 4 -11.60 -19.79 16.83
C LYS A 4 -12.72 -19.02 16.12
N ALA A 5 -13.88 -19.65 15.93
CA ALA A 5 -15.06 -18.97 15.37
C ALA A 5 -15.52 -17.81 16.27
N VAL A 6 -15.87 -16.67 15.66
CA VAL A 6 -16.30 -15.46 16.37
C VAL A 6 -17.69 -15.68 16.99
N PRO A 7 -17.89 -15.36 18.28
CA PRO A 7 -19.19 -15.42 18.90
C PRO A 7 -20.17 -14.47 18.22
N LYS A 8 -21.40 -14.95 18.08
CA LYS A 8 -22.53 -14.21 17.51
C LYS A 8 -23.54 -13.93 18.60
N TRP A 9 -24.22 -12.79 18.54
CA TRP A 9 -25.44 -12.61 19.30
C TRP A 9 -26.48 -13.60 18.80
N ILE A 10 -26.93 -14.50 19.68
CA ILE A 10 -27.90 -15.56 19.36
C ILE A 10 -29.19 -15.41 20.15
N TRP A 11 -30.27 -15.76 19.47
CA TRP A 11 -31.65 -15.46 19.84
C TRP A 11 -32.59 -16.61 19.46
N HIS A 12 -33.79 -16.65 20.04
CA HIS A 12 -34.83 -17.60 19.58
C HIS A 12 -35.38 -17.19 18.21
N GLU A 13 -35.63 -18.15 17.32
CA GLU A 13 -36.08 -17.92 15.92
C GLU A 13 -37.37 -17.07 15.80
N ALA A 14 -38.40 -17.37 16.60
CA ALA A 14 -39.68 -16.65 16.64
C ALA A 14 -39.64 -15.26 17.36
N GLY A 15 -38.51 -14.57 17.31
CA GLY A 15 -38.10 -13.50 18.24
C GLY A 15 -38.89 -12.18 18.25
N SER A 16 -40.15 -12.18 18.70
CA SER A 16 -40.93 -10.93 18.94
C SER A 16 -41.66 -10.84 20.30
N ASP A 17 -42.10 -11.97 20.89
CA ASP A 17 -43.04 -11.96 22.04
C ASP A 17 -42.51 -12.61 23.33
N ARG A 18 -41.28 -13.11 23.33
CA ARG A 18 -40.74 -13.87 24.46
C ARG A 18 -40.00 -12.96 25.44
N MET A 19 -40.27 -13.14 26.74
CA MET A 19 -39.51 -12.54 27.86
C MET A 19 -38.58 -13.56 28.52
N GLN A 20 -38.60 -14.81 28.04
CA GLN A 20 -37.74 -15.89 28.51
C GLN A 20 -37.34 -16.79 27.34
N VAL A 21 -36.09 -17.25 27.34
CA VAL A 21 -35.56 -18.25 26.41
C VAL A 21 -34.63 -19.21 27.15
N VAL A 22 -34.57 -20.46 26.69
CA VAL A 22 -33.53 -21.42 27.04
C VAL A 22 -32.69 -21.66 25.79
N LEU A 23 -31.37 -21.46 25.90
CA LEU A 23 -30.39 -21.76 24.86
C LEU A 23 -29.49 -22.89 25.37
N GLU A 24 -29.41 -23.98 24.62
CA GLU A 24 -28.56 -25.13 24.98
C GLU A 24 -27.62 -25.52 23.84
N ARG A 25 -26.44 -26.02 24.20
CA ARG A 25 -25.49 -26.59 23.23
C ARG A 25 -24.79 -27.80 23.84
N SER A 26 -24.77 -28.88 23.06
CA SER A 26 -23.93 -30.05 23.36
C SER A 26 -22.55 -29.86 22.75
N PHE A 27 -21.50 -30.21 23.50
CA PHE A 27 -20.12 -30.12 23.06
C PHE A 27 -19.27 -31.24 23.68
N ILE A 28 -18.06 -31.45 23.16
CA ILE A 28 -17.15 -32.48 23.65
C ILE A 28 -15.88 -31.80 24.16
N VAL A 29 -15.47 -32.17 25.37
CA VAL A 29 -14.20 -31.76 25.97
C VAL A 29 -13.20 -32.89 25.80
N GLU A 30 -12.10 -32.64 25.09
CA GLU A 30 -11.07 -33.66 24.81
C GLU A 30 -10.15 -33.91 26.01
N THR A 31 -9.83 -32.86 26.75
CA THR A 31 -8.94 -32.90 27.93
C THR A 31 -9.57 -32.11 29.07
N ALA A 32 -9.39 -32.57 30.31
CA ALA A 32 -10.01 -31.94 31.47
C ALA A 32 -9.67 -30.44 31.59
N GLU A 33 -10.68 -29.60 31.78
CA GLU A 33 -10.54 -28.14 31.84
C GLU A 33 -10.66 -27.65 33.29
N ASN A 34 -9.54 -27.22 33.87
CA ASN A 34 -9.45 -26.85 35.29
C ASN A 34 -9.69 -25.35 35.57
N ASP A 35 -9.77 -24.52 34.54
CA ASP A 35 -9.94 -23.05 34.66
C ASP A 35 -10.80 -22.53 33.50
N ALA A 36 -11.88 -23.27 33.18
CA ALA A 36 -12.81 -22.85 32.15
C ALA A 36 -13.52 -21.55 32.58
N LYS A 37 -13.69 -20.63 31.63
CA LYS A 37 -14.35 -19.35 31.83
C LYS A 37 -15.42 -19.16 30.78
N LEU A 38 -16.60 -18.72 31.19
CA LEU A 38 -17.65 -18.24 30.30
C LEU A 38 -17.64 -16.72 30.29
N TYR A 39 -17.40 -16.12 29.13
CA TYR A 39 -17.59 -14.69 28.92
C TYR A 39 -18.98 -14.49 28.32
N LEU A 40 -19.83 -13.71 28.97
CA LEU A 40 -21.23 -13.57 28.57
C LEU A 40 -21.71 -12.12 28.65
N ALA A 41 -22.38 -11.67 27.59
CA ALA A 41 -23.19 -10.46 27.55
C ALA A 41 -24.62 -10.85 27.15
N ALA A 42 -25.64 -10.26 27.79
CA ALA A 42 -27.03 -10.70 27.65
C ALA A 42 -28.03 -9.57 27.96
N THR A 43 -29.25 -9.69 27.44
CA THR A 43 -30.34 -8.71 27.64
C THR A 43 -31.04 -8.81 28.99
N GLY A 44 -30.87 -9.90 29.74
CA GLY A 44 -31.63 -10.20 30.94
C GLY A 44 -30.85 -10.99 31.99
N HIS A 45 -31.56 -11.47 33.02
CA HIS A 45 -31.03 -12.38 34.02
C HIS A 45 -30.72 -13.73 33.39
N VAL A 46 -29.47 -14.21 33.52
CA VAL A 46 -29.05 -15.51 32.98
C VAL A 46 -28.76 -16.50 34.10
N VAL A 47 -29.39 -17.67 34.04
CA VAL A 47 -29.02 -18.84 34.85
C VAL A 47 -28.24 -19.80 33.97
N ILE A 48 -27.05 -20.22 34.42
CA ILE A 48 -26.12 -21.03 33.64
C ILE A 48 -26.01 -22.41 34.27
N SER A 49 -26.34 -23.45 33.51
CA SER A 49 -26.21 -24.83 33.94
C SER A 49 -25.29 -25.63 33.04
N LEU A 50 -24.52 -26.55 33.63
CA LEU A 50 -23.71 -27.55 32.92
C LEU A 50 -24.14 -28.95 33.39
N ASP A 51 -24.55 -29.81 32.46
CA ASP A 51 -25.08 -31.15 32.75
C ASP A 51 -26.15 -31.15 33.86
N ASP A 52 -27.11 -30.23 33.74
CA ASP A 52 -28.23 -30.00 34.67
C ASP A 52 -27.81 -29.52 36.08
N ARG A 53 -26.56 -29.09 36.26
CA ARG A 53 -26.06 -28.47 37.50
C ARG A 53 -25.85 -26.97 37.33
N LEU A 54 -26.33 -26.19 38.28
CA LEU A 54 -26.09 -24.74 38.34
C LEU A 54 -24.59 -24.46 38.52
N VAL A 55 -24.00 -23.68 37.61
CA VAL A 55 -22.57 -23.31 37.66
C VAL A 55 -22.34 -21.80 37.78
N GLY A 56 -23.34 -20.97 37.45
CA GLY A 56 -23.24 -19.53 37.60
C GLY A 56 -24.55 -18.80 37.30
N GLU A 57 -24.61 -17.53 37.68
CA GLU A 57 -25.73 -16.63 37.38
C GLU A 57 -25.19 -15.26 36.98
N LEU A 58 -25.85 -14.62 36.01
CA LEU A 58 -25.65 -13.23 35.62
C LEU A 58 -26.93 -12.45 35.92
N PRO A 59 -26.99 -11.69 37.04
CA PRO A 59 -28.17 -10.90 37.37
C PRO A 59 -28.53 -9.90 36.27
N GLU A 60 -29.83 -9.63 36.09
CA GLU A 60 -30.27 -8.63 35.11
C GLU A 60 -29.72 -7.25 35.49
N HIS A 61 -28.89 -6.70 34.60
CA HIS A 61 -28.32 -5.38 34.74
C HIS A 61 -28.19 -4.76 33.34
N PRO A 62 -28.57 -3.48 33.12
CA PRO A 62 -28.52 -2.88 31.79
C PRO A 62 -27.12 -2.87 31.17
N GLY A 63 -26.07 -2.77 31.99
CA GLY A 63 -24.67 -2.85 31.56
C GLY A 63 -24.26 -4.19 30.95
N ASN A 64 -25.01 -5.28 31.15
CA ASN A 64 -24.71 -6.61 30.58
C ASN A 64 -24.77 -6.63 29.05
N LEU A 65 -25.42 -5.64 28.43
CA LEU A 65 -25.47 -5.49 26.98
C LEU A 65 -24.23 -4.83 26.39
N ALA A 66 -23.44 -4.16 27.23
CA ALA A 66 -22.32 -3.33 26.83
C ALA A 66 -20.97 -3.91 27.23
N SER A 67 -20.95 -4.99 28.01
CA SER A 67 -19.74 -5.61 28.57
C SER A 67 -19.89 -7.12 28.63
N PHE A 68 -18.80 -7.83 28.35
CA PHE A 68 -18.69 -9.22 28.78
C PHE A 68 -18.56 -9.27 30.30
N THR A 69 -19.25 -10.23 30.91
CA THR A 69 -19.03 -10.65 32.29
C THR A 69 -18.31 -11.99 32.28
N GLU A 70 -17.18 -12.07 32.97
CA GLU A 70 -16.44 -13.32 33.17
C GLU A 70 -17.12 -14.13 34.30
N ILE A 71 -17.45 -15.39 33.99
CA ILE A 71 -18.09 -16.33 34.91
C ILE A 71 -17.20 -17.57 34.97
N GLY A 72 -16.52 -17.75 36.10
CA GLY A 72 -15.65 -18.91 36.34
C GLY A 72 -16.45 -20.15 36.69
N PHE A 73 -15.98 -21.33 36.25
CA PHE A 73 -16.59 -22.60 36.62
C PHE A 73 -16.03 -23.08 37.97
N PRO A 74 -16.88 -23.48 38.93
CA PRO A 74 -16.43 -23.85 40.27
C PRO A 74 -15.74 -25.23 40.34
N GLU A 75 -15.89 -26.07 39.32
CA GLU A 75 -15.34 -27.42 39.23
C GLU A 75 -14.71 -27.68 37.86
N THR A 76 -13.71 -28.58 37.81
CA THR A 76 -13.10 -29.05 36.55
C THR A 76 -14.13 -29.69 35.63
N ILE A 77 -14.17 -29.28 34.36
CA ILE A 77 -14.97 -29.95 33.33
C ILE A 77 -14.21 -31.21 32.87
N ALA A 78 -14.82 -32.38 33.04
CA ALA A 78 -14.19 -33.65 32.72
C ALA A 78 -14.04 -33.86 31.19
N PRO A 79 -13.20 -34.80 30.72
CA PRO A 79 -13.23 -35.21 29.32
C PRO A 79 -14.52 -35.97 29.00
N GLY A 80 -15.16 -35.67 27.86
CA GLY A 80 -16.38 -36.32 27.40
C GLY A 80 -17.44 -35.36 26.85
N PRO A 81 -18.64 -35.88 26.54
CA PRO A 81 -19.76 -35.06 26.10
C PRO A 81 -20.37 -34.29 27.28
N HIS A 82 -20.63 -33.01 27.06
CA HIS A 82 -21.24 -32.09 28.01
C HIS A 82 -22.37 -31.29 27.35
N ARG A 83 -23.32 -30.82 28.16
CA ARG A 83 -24.38 -29.90 27.74
C ARG A 83 -24.37 -28.65 28.60
N ILE A 84 -24.22 -27.48 27.97
CA ILE A 84 -24.40 -26.19 28.62
C ILE A 84 -25.78 -25.62 28.29
N GLU A 85 -26.44 -25.02 29.28
CA GLU A 85 -27.75 -24.38 29.18
C GLU A 85 -27.66 -22.94 29.73
N LEU A 86 -28.18 -21.98 28.96
CA LEU A 86 -28.34 -20.58 29.32
C LEU A 86 -29.83 -20.25 29.34
N LYS A 87 -30.40 -20.10 30.55
CA LYS A 87 -31.78 -19.66 30.72
C LYS A 87 -31.81 -18.16 30.97
N ILE A 88 -32.29 -17.40 29.99
CA ILE A 88 -32.33 -15.95 30.02
C ILE A 88 -33.77 -15.49 30.29
N VAL A 89 -33.95 -14.61 31.27
CA VAL A 89 -35.24 -14.02 31.65
C VAL A 89 -35.09 -12.50 31.74
N CYS A 90 -35.90 -11.76 30.99
CA CYS A 90 -35.93 -10.30 31.05
C CYS A 90 -37.15 -9.84 31.89
N ASN A 91 -36.98 -8.86 32.77
CA ASN A 91 -38.07 -8.32 33.58
C ASN A 91 -38.83 -7.18 32.86
N GLU A 92 -38.13 -6.38 32.04
CA GLU A 92 -38.72 -5.33 31.21
C GLU A 92 -38.35 -5.51 29.73
N PRO A 93 -39.23 -5.19 28.77
CA PRO A 93 -38.88 -5.23 27.36
C PRO A 93 -37.82 -4.16 27.04
N MET A 94 -36.80 -4.54 26.28
CA MET A 94 -35.83 -3.60 25.72
C MET A 94 -36.53 -2.53 24.86
N PRO A 95 -36.13 -1.25 24.96
CA PRO A 95 -36.66 -0.21 24.08
C PRO A 95 -36.26 -0.52 22.63
N ILE A 96 -37.26 -0.54 21.74
CA ILE A 96 -37.04 -0.59 20.29
C ILE A 96 -36.36 0.71 19.88
N VAL A 97 -35.29 0.62 19.09
CA VAL A 97 -34.65 1.80 18.51
C VAL A 97 -34.53 1.62 17.01
N ASP A 98 -35.03 2.61 16.27
CA ASP A 98 -35.31 2.54 14.83
C ASP A 98 -34.06 2.48 13.93
N VAL A 99 -32.86 2.53 14.51
CA VAL A 99 -31.59 2.77 13.79
C VAL A 99 -30.82 1.48 13.49
N ASN A 100 -31.17 0.32 14.09
CA ASN A 100 -30.56 -0.96 13.75
C ASN A 100 -31.61 -2.08 13.63
N VAL A 101 -31.71 -2.67 12.44
CA VAL A 101 -32.68 -3.71 12.07
C VAL A 101 -32.55 -4.99 12.90
N HIS A 102 -31.38 -5.23 13.48
CA HIS A 102 -31.06 -6.41 14.30
C HIS A 102 -31.64 -6.36 15.70
N LEU A 103 -32.04 -5.17 16.17
CA LEU A 103 -32.68 -4.97 17.47
C LEU A 103 -34.20 -4.81 17.38
N ILE A 104 -34.75 -4.73 16.17
CA ILE A 104 -36.20 -4.60 15.97
C ILE A 104 -36.88 -5.87 16.47
N GLU A 105 -37.81 -5.70 17.42
CA GLU A 105 -38.66 -6.75 18.02
C GLU A 105 -37.94 -7.82 18.85
N ARG A 106 -36.61 -7.76 18.97
CA ARG A 106 -35.80 -8.75 19.67
C ARG A 106 -35.64 -8.34 21.16
N ARG A 107 -36.31 -9.07 22.08
CA ARG A 107 -36.24 -8.92 23.56
C ARG A 107 -35.24 -9.78 24.39
N VAL A 108 -35.00 -11.07 24.07
CA VAL A 108 -34.13 -11.98 24.84
C VAL A 108 -33.05 -12.67 24.00
N GLY A 109 -31.78 -12.45 24.34
CA GLY A 109 -30.64 -13.14 23.72
C GLY A 109 -29.32 -12.90 24.44
N CYS A 110 -28.24 -13.52 23.94
CA CYS A 110 -26.89 -13.35 24.48
C CYS A 110 -25.81 -13.49 23.39
N ILE A 111 -24.63 -12.97 23.69
CA ILE A 111 -23.37 -13.29 23.01
C ILE A 111 -22.37 -13.76 24.06
N GLY A 112 -21.58 -14.77 23.73
CA GLY A 112 -20.58 -15.26 24.66
C GLY A 112 -19.75 -16.39 24.12
N PHE A 113 -18.81 -16.84 24.92
CA PHE A 113 -18.01 -18.01 24.61
C PHE A 113 -17.47 -18.64 25.89
N LEU A 114 -17.42 -19.98 25.89
CA LEU A 114 -16.65 -20.73 26.87
C LEU A 114 -15.22 -20.90 26.34
N GLU A 115 -14.24 -20.54 27.16
CA GLU A 115 -12.82 -20.70 26.91
C GLU A 115 -12.17 -21.57 27.99
N GLY A 116 -11.34 -22.52 27.56
CA GLY A 116 -10.40 -23.29 28.39
C GLY A 116 -9.05 -23.47 27.70
N ASN A 117 -8.17 -24.30 28.28
CA ASN A 117 -6.83 -24.57 27.75
C ASN A 117 -6.87 -25.31 26.38
N GLY A 118 -7.95 -26.04 26.10
CA GLY A 118 -8.22 -26.68 24.80
C GLY A 118 -9.67 -26.54 24.31
N ALA A 119 -10.58 -26.02 25.13
CA ALA A 119 -11.99 -25.82 24.79
C ALA A 119 -12.30 -24.43 24.24
N TRP A 120 -13.05 -24.37 23.13
CA TRP A 120 -13.64 -23.15 22.57
C TRP A 120 -15.09 -23.41 22.15
N LEU A 121 -16.04 -22.73 22.79
CA LEU A 121 -17.47 -22.86 22.48
C LEU A 121 -18.12 -21.48 22.36
N PRO A 122 -18.17 -20.88 21.16
CA PRO A 122 -18.80 -19.58 20.95
C PRO A 122 -20.33 -19.70 20.89
N THR A 123 -21.04 -18.60 21.10
CA THR A 123 -22.46 -18.49 20.70
C THR A 123 -22.55 -18.43 19.17
N ASP A 124 -23.35 -19.31 18.57
CA ASP A 124 -23.53 -19.42 17.11
C ASP A 124 -24.86 -20.16 16.80
N GLU A 125 -25.18 -20.35 15.52
CA GLU A 125 -26.43 -20.99 15.08
C GLU A 125 -26.51 -22.49 15.38
N SER A 126 -25.44 -23.10 15.91
CA SER A 126 -25.49 -24.50 16.35
C SER A 126 -26.02 -24.68 17.78
N TRP A 127 -26.25 -23.58 18.50
CA TRP A 127 -27.04 -23.61 19.72
C TRP A 127 -28.50 -23.91 19.39
N ILE A 128 -29.18 -24.59 20.30
CA ILE A 128 -30.61 -24.89 20.20
C ILE A 128 -31.36 -23.98 21.15
N SER A 129 -32.38 -23.32 20.64
CA SER A 129 -33.36 -22.59 21.43
C SER A 129 -34.65 -23.39 21.50
N GLU A 130 -34.87 -24.07 22.62
CA GLU A 130 -35.96 -25.04 22.79
C GLU A 130 -35.88 -26.21 21.77
N ASP A 131 -36.62 -26.12 20.66
CA ASP A 131 -36.69 -27.17 19.63
C ASP A 131 -36.14 -26.69 18.26
N LEU A 132 -35.64 -25.45 18.18
CA LEU A 132 -35.20 -24.82 16.93
C LEU A 132 -33.75 -24.34 17.05
N PRO A 133 -32.96 -24.34 15.95
CA PRO A 133 -31.66 -23.68 15.95
C PRO A 133 -31.78 -22.22 16.39
N ALA A 134 -30.83 -21.77 17.21
CA ALA A 134 -30.74 -20.38 17.59
C ALA A 134 -30.40 -19.53 16.35
N ARG A 135 -31.02 -18.35 16.25
CA ARG A 135 -30.77 -17.41 15.17
C ARG A 135 -29.65 -16.46 15.56
N ALA A 136 -28.58 -16.42 14.77
CA ALA A 136 -27.56 -15.40 14.88
C ALA A 136 -28.07 -14.05 14.33
N VAL A 137 -27.62 -12.97 14.95
CA VAL A 137 -28.18 -11.62 14.74
C VAL A 137 -27.12 -10.63 14.28
N CYS A 138 -25.99 -10.61 14.96
CA CYS A 138 -24.81 -9.84 14.60
C CYS A 138 -23.59 -10.53 15.21
N VAL A 139 -22.41 -10.27 14.65
CA VAL A 139 -21.14 -10.72 15.24
C VAL A 139 -20.62 -9.67 16.20
N TYR A 140 -19.76 -10.08 17.14
CA TYR A 140 -18.98 -9.10 17.90
C TYR A 140 -18.18 -8.22 16.95
N GLY A 141 -18.22 -6.90 17.14
CA GLY A 141 -17.62 -5.93 16.21
C GLY A 141 -18.64 -5.19 15.34
N GLU A 142 -19.90 -5.66 15.30
CA GLU A 142 -21.01 -4.98 14.62
C GLU A 142 -21.84 -4.17 15.63
N GLU A 143 -22.27 -2.96 15.24
CA GLU A 143 -23.25 -2.21 16.04
C GLU A 143 -24.58 -2.99 16.14
N PRO A 144 -25.32 -2.85 17.26
CA PRO A 144 -25.11 -1.89 18.36
C PRO A 144 -23.99 -2.31 19.34
N TYR A 145 -23.43 -3.52 19.19
CA TYR A 145 -22.48 -4.13 20.12
C TYR A 145 -21.02 -4.02 19.64
N GLY A 146 -20.74 -2.95 18.88
CA GLY A 146 -19.54 -2.74 18.06
C GLY A 146 -18.22 -2.96 18.79
N ASP A 147 -18.21 -2.75 20.11
CA ASP A 147 -17.27 -3.40 21.03
C ASP A 147 -17.93 -3.58 22.41
N LEU A 148 -17.97 -4.81 22.95
CA LEU A 148 -18.29 -5.01 24.36
C LEU A 148 -17.05 -4.80 25.22
N GLU A 149 -17.20 -4.03 26.29
CA GLU A 149 -16.17 -3.86 27.30
C GLU A 149 -15.74 -5.19 27.92
N ASN A 150 -14.53 -5.23 28.46
CA ASN A 150 -13.93 -6.42 29.08
C ASN A 150 -13.79 -7.63 28.15
N ALA A 151 -13.80 -7.44 26.83
CA ALA A 151 -13.38 -8.47 25.90
C ALA A 151 -11.90 -8.84 26.16
N PRO A 152 -11.54 -10.14 26.15
CA PRO A 152 -10.17 -10.55 26.38
C PRO A 152 -9.21 -9.92 25.37
N SER A 153 -8.04 -9.46 25.83
CA SER A 153 -7.08 -8.76 24.96
C SER A 153 -6.60 -9.59 23.76
N TRP A 154 -6.57 -10.93 23.88
CA TRP A 154 -6.24 -11.85 22.78
C TRP A 154 -7.33 -11.93 21.71
N PHE A 155 -8.58 -11.60 22.06
CA PHE A 155 -9.72 -11.59 21.14
C PHE A 155 -9.55 -10.51 20.07
N VAL A 156 -8.95 -9.39 20.46
CA VAL A 156 -8.53 -8.32 19.55
C VAL A 156 -7.21 -8.71 18.87
N LYS A 157 -6.27 -9.35 19.59
CA LYS A 157 -4.90 -9.65 19.12
C LYS A 157 -4.83 -10.67 17.96
N GLY A 158 -5.80 -11.59 17.86
CA GLY A 158 -5.84 -12.65 16.85
C GLY A 158 -6.63 -12.31 15.59
N GLY A 159 -7.37 -11.20 15.58
CA GLY A 159 -8.28 -10.87 14.49
C GLY A 159 -9.66 -11.51 14.61
N TYR A 160 -10.67 -10.86 14.03
CA TYR A 160 -12.01 -11.43 13.81
C TYR A 160 -12.03 -12.15 12.47
N GLY A 161 -11.83 -13.47 12.46
CA GLY A 161 -11.80 -14.23 11.20
C GLY A 161 -10.70 -13.73 10.24
N ASP A 162 -11.08 -13.00 9.20
CA ASP A 162 -10.23 -12.39 8.17
C ASP A 162 -9.69 -10.98 8.50
N ILE A 163 -10.08 -10.40 9.65
CA ILE A 163 -9.52 -9.14 10.14
C ILE A 163 -8.12 -9.39 10.70
N GLY A 164 -7.11 -8.70 10.17
CA GLY A 164 -5.74 -8.77 10.65
C GLY A 164 -5.28 -7.48 11.33
N THR A 165 -4.02 -7.47 11.77
CA THR A 165 -3.33 -6.24 12.17
C THR A 165 -2.00 -6.08 11.46
N SER A 166 -1.62 -4.83 11.20
CA SER A 166 -0.34 -4.45 10.61
C SER A 166 0.30 -3.34 11.44
N ALA A 167 1.57 -3.50 11.81
CA ALA A 167 2.29 -2.49 12.58
C ALA A 167 2.38 -1.16 11.82
N LEU A 168 2.11 -0.06 12.52
CA LEU A 168 2.31 1.30 12.04
C LEU A 168 3.67 1.78 12.54
N THR A 169 4.66 1.76 11.66
CA THR A 169 6.06 2.09 12.02
C THR A 169 6.46 3.51 11.66
N TYR A 170 5.60 4.25 10.95
CA TYR A 170 5.81 5.63 10.54
C TYR A 170 4.79 6.54 11.21
N PHE A 171 5.26 7.41 12.09
CA PHE A 171 4.47 8.44 12.76
C PHE A 171 5.41 9.49 13.35
N ASP A 172 4.88 10.69 13.56
CA ASP A 172 5.64 11.84 14.07
C ASP A 172 5.20 12.21 15.48
N VAL A 173 6.16 12.56 16.34
CA VAL A 173 5.88 13.26 17.60
C VAL A 173 5.74 14.74 17.26
N LEU A 174 4.52 15.27 17.36
CA LEU A 174 4.24 16.68 17.07
C LEU A 174 4.68 17.58 18.22
N GLU A 175 4.26 17.23 19.43
CA GLU A 175 4.47 18.04 20.63
C GLU A 175 4.60 17.13 21.86
N GLN A 176 5.37 17.58 22.85
CA GLN A 176 5.48 16.89 24.14
C GLN A 176 5.74 17.89 25.26
N SER A 177 5.34 17.54 26.47
CA SER A 177 5.55 18.33 27.69
C SER A 177 6.00 17.42 28.83
N LYS A 178 7.00 17.86 29.59
CA LYS A 178 7.48 17.23 30.85
C LYS A 178 7.80 15.73 30.77
N LEU A 179 8.16 15.24 29.59
CA LEU A 179 8.62 13.88 29.33
C LEU A 179 9.64 13.86 28.19
N ALA A 180 10.33 12.73 28.03
CA ALA A 180 11.15 12.42 26.88
C ALA A 180 10.51 11.27 26.07
N ALA A 181 10.47 11.44 24.75
CA ALA A 181 9.99 10.45 23.80
C ALA A 181 11.10 10.01 22.86
N GLN A 182 11.12 8.72 22.50
CA GLN A 182 12.05 8.16 21.52
C GLN A 182 11.34 7.10 20.68
N ILE A 183 11.41 7.23 19.36
CA ILE A 183 10.92 6.20 18.43
C ILE A 183 12.10 5.27 18.09
N GLY A 184 11.96 3.98 18.38
CA GLY A 184 12.93 2.94 18.03
C GLY A 184 12.84 2.52 16.56
N GLU A 185 13.82 1.74 16.07
CA GLU A 185 13.87 1.26 14.68
C GLU A 185 12.65 0.40 14.29
N GLU A 186 12.05 -0.30 15.26
CA GLU A 186 10.84 -1.11 15.07
C GLU A 186 9.54 -0.28 15.08
N GLY A 187 9.61 1.06 15.13
CA GLY A 187 8.42 1.92 15.23
C GLY A 187 7.77 1.91 16.62
N ILE A 188 8.49 1.52 17.67
CA ILE A 188 7.99 1.53 19.05
C ILE A 188 8.33 2.87 19.72
N LEU A 189 7.30 3.57 20.22
CA LEU A 189 7.42 4.82 20.94
C LEU A 189 7.72 4.56 22.42
N THR A 190 8.91 4.91 22.87
CA THR A 190 9.30 4.85 24.29
C THR A 190 9.12 6.20 24.96
N LEU A 191 8.33 6.24 26.04
CA LEU A 191 8.10 7.43 26.86
C LEU A 191 8.79 7.26 28.22
N LYS A 192 9.49 8.29 28.68
CA LYS A 192 10.12 8.34 30.01
C LYS A 192 9.92 9.71 30.63
N GLY A 193 9.64 9.75 31.92
CA GLY A 193 9.48 11.02 32.62
C GLY A 193 9.21 10.84 34.10
N MET A 194 8.88 11.96 34.74
CA MET A 194 8.40 12.01 36.10
C MET A 194 6.93 12.40 36.07
N TYR A 195 6.09 11.75 36.86
CA TYR A 195 4.72 12.22 37.04
C TYR A 195 4.74 13.60 37.71
N ALA A 196 3.78 14.43 37.34
CA ALA A 196 3.61 15.76 37.92
C ALA A 196 2.25 15.93 38.61
N LYS A 197 1.32 15.00 38.42
CA LYS A 197 -0.06 15.13 38.84
C LYS A 197 -0.68 13.77 39.12
N GLU A 198 -1.17 13.61 40.35
CA GLU A 198 -2.00 12.48 40.76
C GLU A 198 -3.44 12.95 40.86
N THR A 199 -4.35 12.15 40.32
CA THR A 199 -5.79 12.39 40.42
C THR A 199 -6.53 11.06 40.34
N GLN A 200 -7.75 11.04 40.87
CA GLN A 200 -8.64 9.90 40.75
C GLN A 200 -9.54 10.13 39.52
N LEU A 201 -9.59 9.15 38.61
CA LEU A 201 -10.51 9.21 37.48
C LEU A 201 -11.96 9.24 37.96
N PRO A 202 -12.84 9.99 37.28
CA PRO A 202 -14.25 10.03 37.65
C PRO A 202 -14.91 8.69 37.36
N GLU A 203 -15.90 8.33 38.18
CA GLU A 203 -16.83 7.26 37.84
C GLU A 203 -17.80 7.81 36.80
N ILE A 204 -17.71 7.31 35.56
CA ILE A 204 -18.51 7.82 34.43
C ILE A 204 -19.96 7.38 34.59
N SER A 205 -20.89 8.34 34.48
CA SER A 205 -22.32 8.04 34.60
C SER A 205 -22.81 7.39 33.31
N ARG A 206 -22.93 6.07 33.32
CA ARG A 206 -23.46 5.33 32.17
C ARG A 206 -24.97 5.53 32.12
N ASN A 207 -25.48 6.17 31.07
CA ASN A 207 -26.91 6.14 30.82
C ASN A 207 -27.28 4.74 30.31
N GLU A 208 -27.71 3.91 31.26
CA GLU A 208 -27.95 2.46 31.18
C GLU A 208 -28.87 1.99 30.04
N ARG A 209 -29.54 2.89 29.32
CA ARG A 209 -30.46 2.57 28.21
C ARG A 209 -29.94 2.92 26.81
N HIS A 210 -28.73 3.47 26.65
CA HIS A 210 -28.14 3.73 25.32
C HIS A 210 -27.43 2.50 24.77
N ILE A 211 -28.14 1.79 23.89
CA ILE A 211 -27.64 0.59 23.19
C ILE A 211 -26.65 0.92 22.07
N PHE A 212 -26.73 2.10 21.44
CA PHE A 212 -25.80 2.48 20.36
C PHE A 212 -24.44 2.84 20.91
N TYR A 213 -23.44 2.05 20.52
CA TYR A 213 -22.04 2.21 20.93
C TYR A 213 -21.58 3.66 20.77
N HIS A 214 -21.73 4.26 19.58
CA HIS A 214 -21.22 5.61 19.34
C HIS A 214 -21.95 6.68 20.17
N LEU A 215 -23.28 6.60 20.35
CA LEU A 215 -24.02 7.58 21.17
C LEU A 215 -23.63 7.48 22.65
N ARG A 216 -23.47 6.25 23.16
CA ARG A 216 -23.00 6.00 24.52
C ARG A 216 -21.58 6.54 24.70
N LYS A 217 -20.66 6.15 23.82
CA LYS A 217 -19.25 6.55 23.86
C LYS A 217 -19.06 8.05 23.72
N GLN A 218 -19.84 8.72 22.87
CA GLN A 218 -19.78 10.18 22.72
C GLN A 218 -20.04 10.91 24.05
N GLN A 219 -20.98 10.43 24.86
CA GLN A 219 -21.24 10.98 26.19
C GLN A 219 -20.05 10.71 27.13
N GLU A 220 -19.57 9.47 27.19
CA GLU A 220 -18.43 9.06 28.03
C GLU A 220 -17.17 9.88 27.70
N TRP A 221 -16.88 10.07 26.42
CA TRP A 221 -15.76 10.86 25.92
C TRP A 221 -15.87 12.32 26.35
N THR A 222 -17.07 12.90 26.27
CA THR A 222 -17.30 14.29 26.71
C THR A 222 -17.07 14.44 28.21
N GLU A 223 -17.59 13.53 29.03
CA GLU A 223 -17.39 13.55 30.49
C GLU A 223 -15.91 13.41 30.88
N LEU A 224 -15.17 12.50 30.23
CA LEU A 224 -13.73 12.33 30.47
C LEU A 224 -12.90 13.52 29.96
N ARG A 225 -13.29 14.12 28.83
CA ARG A 225 -12.63 15.31 28.28
C ARG A 225 -12.83 16.52 29.20
N ASP A 226 -14.04 16.72 29.72
CA ASP A 226 -14.32 17.74 30.72
C ASP A 226 -13.49 17.52 31.99
N PHE A 227 -13.36 16.28 32.45
CA PHE A 227 -12.49 15.93 33.57
C PHE A 227 -11.02 16.25 33.27
N GLN A 228 -10.49 15.87 32.11
CA GLN A 228 -9.10 16.17 31.71
C GLN A 228 -8.81 17.67 31.86
N LEU A 229 -9.70 18.52 31.33
CA LEU A 229 -9.57 19.98 31.36
C LEU A 229 -9.67 20.53 32.78
N GLN A 230 -10.67 20.10 33.57
CA GLN A 230 -10.86 20.54 34.96
C GLN A 230 -9.73 20.08 35.88
N ALA A 231 -9.24 18.85 35.67
CA ALA A 231 -8.10 18.30 36.37
C ALA A 231 -6.78 18.87 35.84
N GLY A 232 -6.77 19.74 34.83
CA GLY A 232 -5.59 20.41 34.28
C GLY A 232 -4.48 19.42 33.92
N LEU A 233 -4.80 18.33 33.22
CA LEU A 233 -3.81 17.32 32.84
C LEU A 233 -2.78 17.84 31.84
N ASP A 234 -3.11 18.89 31.08
CA ASP A 234 -2.21 19.58 30.15
C ASP A 234 -1.00 20.26 30.85
N GLU A 235 -1.10 20.49 32.16
CA GLU A 235 0.02 20.97 32.98
C GLU A 235 1.00 19.85 33.36
N GLY A 236 0.62 18.58 33.15
CA GLY A 236 1.40 17.40 33.48
C GLY A 236 2.28 16.90 32.31
N PRO A 237 2.87 15.69 32.45
CA PRO A 237 3.51 15.03 31.32
C PRO A 237 2.47 14.58 30.29
N TRP A 238 2.67 14.99 29.03
CA TRP A 238 1.84 14.58 27.91
C TRP A 238 2.62 14.57 26.59
N ILE A 239 2.12 13.84 25.60
CA ILE A 239 2.70 13.78 24.24
C ILE A 239 1.59 13.70 23.20
N ARG A 240 1.81 14.35 22.05
CA ARG A 240 0.95 14.32 20.87
C ARG A 240 1.69 13.68 19.70
N VAL A 241 1.02 12.73 19.05
CA VAL A 241 1.55 11.92 17.96
C VAL A 241 0.61 12.00 16.75
N ALA A 242 1.18 12.10 15.55
CA ALA A 242 0.45 12.05 14.29
C ALA A 242 0.86 10.83 13.47
N MET A 243 -0.11 10.02 13.07
CA MET A 243 0.09 8.99 12.06
C MET A 243 0.27 9.64 10.68
N ASP A 244 0.94 8.93 9.78
CA ASP A 244 1.17 9.35 8.39
C ASP A 244 -0.13 9.44 7.58
N ALA A 245 -1.13 8.63 7.93
CA ALA A 245 -2.49 8.69 7.40
C ALA A 245 -3.55 8.41 8.48
N GLU A 246 -4.82 8.50 8.07
CA GLU A 246 -5.97 8.08 8.86
C GLU A 246 -6.09 6.55 8.81
N TYR A 247 -6.38 5.92 9.95
CA TYR A 247 -6.50 4.46 10.07
C TYR A 247 -7.64 4.09 11.01
N ASN A 248 -8.24 2.92 10.80
CA ASN A 248 -8.83 2.19 11.92
C ASN A 248 -7.67 1.54 12.70
N MET A 249 -7.24 2.16 13.79
CA MET A 249 -6.01 1.79 14.49
C MET A 249 -6.25 1.47 15.95
N ARG A 250 -5.34 0.70 16.52
CA ARG A 250 -5.20 0.52 17.97
C ARG A 250 -3.76 0.76 18.38
N PHE A 251 -3.53 0.80 19.68
CA PHE A 251 -2.18 0.75 20.23
C PHE A 251 -2.09 -0.13 21.46
N ARG A 252 -0.89 -0.67 21.67
CA ARG A 252 -0.50 -1.43 22.85
C ARG A 252 0.48 -0.63 23.69
N VAL A 253 0.20 -0.49 24.97
CA VAL A 253 1.06 0.16 25.96
C VAL A 253 1.65 -0.92 26.88
N ASP A 254 2.97 -1.01 26.90
CA ASP A 254 3.75 -1.83 27.83
C ASP A 254 4.29 -0.95 28.96
N ASN A 255 4.11 -1.39 30.20
CA ASN A 255 4.62 -0.67 31.37
C ASN A 255 5.93 -1.28 31.88
N ASP A 256 7.03 -0.59 31.60
CA ASP A 256 8.37 -0.97 32.08
C ASP A 256 8.72 -0.29 33.42
N SER A 257 7.75 0.33 34.10
CA SER A 257 7.93 1.01 35.40
C SER A 257 7.71 0.05 36.57
N ASP A 258 8.21 0.42 37.75
CA ASP A 258 8.02 -0.35 38.99
C ASP A 258 6.64 -0.15 39.65
N ARG A 259 5.79 0.68 39.05
CA ARG A 259 4.46 1.08 39.55
C ARG A 259 3.40 1.00 38.44
N PRO A 260 2.12 0.81 38.79
CA PRO A 260 1.04 0.95 37.83
C PRO A 260 1.08 2.32 37.16
N ALA A 261 0.90 2.35 35.85
CA ALA A 261 0.82 3.57 35.07
C ALA A 261 -0.63 3.84 34.69
N LEU A 262 -1.15 5.01 35.06
CA LEU A 262 -2.48 5.45 34.67
C LEU A 262 -2.37 6.42 33.49
N LEU A 263 -3.11 6.13 32.42
CA LEU A 263 -3.12 6.94 31.21
C LEU A 263 -4.54 7.43 30.92
N LEU A 264 -4.64 8.68 30.50
CA LEU A 264 -5.77 9.20 29.73
C LEU A 264 -5.26 9.54 28.34
N TRP A 265 -6.06 9.32 27.30
CA TRP A 265 -5.67 9.67 25.94
C TRP A 265 -6.84 10.23 25.15
N ASN A 266 -6.54 11.09 24.17
CA ASN A 266 -7.49 11.58 23.19
C ASN A 266 -7.13 11.10 21.77
N GLY A 267 -8.13 10.90 20.92
CA GLY A 267 -7.99 10.56 19.50
C GLY A 267 -8.88 11.42 18.61
N ALA A 268 -8.39 11.75 17.41
CA ALA A 268 -9.11 12.54 16.42
C ALA A 268 -8.63 12.28 14.98
N GLU A 269 -9.46 12.62 14.00
CA GLU A 269 -9.12 12.56 12.56
C GLU A 269 -8.42 13.86 12.09
N SER A 270 -8.51 14.93 12.89
CA SER A 270 -7.86 16.22 12.63
C SER A 270 -7.33 16.87 13.90
N ILE A 271 -6.30 17.72 13.76
CA ILE A 271 -5.77 18.51 14.89
C ILE A 271 -6.85 19.46 15.44
N ALA A 272 -7.66 20.07 14.57
CA ALA A 272 -8.73 20.97 15.00
C ALA A 272 -9.79 20.25 15.86
N GLU A 273 -10.18 19.03 15.49
CA GLU A 273 -11.05 18.17 16.32
C GLU A 273 -10.39 17.86 17.66
N LEU A 274 -9.11 17.48 17.67
CA LEU A 274 -8.37 17.16 18.89
C LEU A 274 -8.29 18.35 19.87
N ASP A 275 -8.15 19.56 19.34
CA ASP A 275 -7.98 20.78 20.14
C ASP A 275 -9.34 21.34 20.62
N ASN A 276 -10.36 21.34 19.75
CA ASN A 276 -11.56 22.15 19.96
C ASN A 276 -12.82 21.33 20.25
N TYR A 277 -12.84 20.02 19.96
CA TYR A 277 -14.04 19.22 20.11
C TYR A 277 -14.08 18.50 21.46
N ALA A 278 -15.01 18.89 22.34
CA ALA A 278 -15.21 18.21 23.61
C ALA A 278 -15.60 16.73 23.44
N GLY A 279 -16.16 16.38 22.29
CA GLY A 279 -16.58 15.04 21.94
C GLY A 279 -15.52 14.19 21.21
N CYS A 280 -14.26 14.62 21.13
CA CYS A 280 -13.22 13.77 20.54
C CYS A 280 -13.04 12.48 21.36
N ILE A 281 -12.58 11.40 20.72
CA ILE A 281 -12.38 10.11 21.39
C ILE A 281 -11.52 10.35 22.63
N THR A 282 -12.01 9.96 23.81
CA THR A 282 -11.29 10.17 25.07
C THR A 282 -11.49 8.99 26.00
N GLU A 283 -10.43 8.24 26.28
CA GLU A 283 -10.50 7.08 27.16
C GLU A 283 -9.34 7.05 28.16
N SER A 284 -9.46 6.18 29.16
CA SER A 284 -8.44 6.01 30.19
C SER A 284 -8.32 4.56 30.64
N PHE A 285 -7.11 4.13 30.99
CA PHE A 285 -6.83 2.79 31.49
C PHE A 285 -5.58 2.78 32.37
N ALA A 286 -5.44 1.74 33.19
CA ALA A 286 -4.26 1.48 34.00
C ALA A 286 -3.48 0.26 33.49
N VAL A 287 -2.16 0.30 33.58
CA VAL A 287 -1.27 -0.82 33.22
C VAL A 287 -0.38 -1.16 34.41
N ASP A 288 -0.50 -2.38 34.93
CA ASP A 288 0.33 -2.85 36.04
C ASP A 288 1.82 -2.97 35.67
N PRO A 289 2.75 -2.95 36.66
CA PRO A 289 4.18 -3.15 36.43
C PRO A 289 4.48 -4.43 35.64
N GLY A 290 5.23 -4.31 34.55
CA GLY A 290 5.54 -5.43 33.65
C GLY A 290 4.34 -5.93 32.83
N GLY A 291 3.19 -5.28 32.94
CA GLY A 291 1.98 -5.58 32.19
C GLY A 291 1.89 -4.85 30.86
N SER A 292 0.87 -5.23 30.09
CA SER A 292 0.52 -4.62 28.81
C SER A 292 -0.98 -4.37 28.74
N PHE A 293 -1.39 -3.27 28.12
CA PHE A 293 -2.78 -2.99 27.77
C PHE A 293 -2.89 -2.67 26.29
N THR A 294 -3.96 -3.09 25.62
CA THR A 294 -4.22 -2.81 24.20
C THR A 294 -5.62 -2.23 24.09
N ILE A 295 -5.75 -1.06 23.48
CA ILE A 295 -7.06 -0.46 23.25
C ILE A 295 -7.80 -1.18 22.12
N LEU A 296 -9.11 -0.95 22.04
CA LEU A 296 -9.92 -1.36 20.90
C LEU A 296 -9.60 -0.50 19.66
N PRO A 297 -9.85 -0.99 18.44
CA PRO A 297 -9.64 -0.22 17.22
C PRO A 297 -10.55 1.02 17.14
N GLN A 298 -9.98 2.12 16.68
CA GLN A 298 -10.65 3.41 16.55
C GLN A 298 -10.18 4.11 15.26
N GLY A 299 -11.10 4.77 14.55
CA GLY A 299 -10.77 5.68 13.45
C GLY A 299 -10.04 6.92 13.95
N ILE A 300 -8.71 6.94 13.81
CA ILE A 300 -7.84 8.00 14.31
C ILE A 300 -6.65 8.25 13.36
N ARG A 301 -6.23 9.52 13.29
CA ARG A 301 -4.91 9.94 12.80
C ARG A 301 -4.04 10.60 13.87
N TYR A 302 -4.63 11.36 14.80
CA TYR A 302 -3.91 12.11 15.82
C TYR A 302 -4.25 11.58 17.21
N VAL A 303 -3.22 11.31 18.02
CA VAL A 303 -3.36 10.78 19.38
C VAL A 303 -2.62 11.67 20.37
N GLN A 304 -3.24 11.98 21.51
CA GLN A 304 -2.58 12.66 22.62
C GLN A 304 -2.67 11.84 23.91
N PHE A 305 -1.55 11.60 24.57
CA PHE A 305 -1.45 10.82 25.82
C PHE A 305 -1.13 11.73 27.01
N PHE A 306 -1.76 11.46 28.15
CA PHE A 306 -1.51 12.10 29.44
C PHE A 306 -1.14 11.04 30.46
N MET A 307 -0.02 11.25 31.17
CA MET A 307 0.46 10.32 32.19
C MET A 307 0.07 10.82 33.58
N ILE A 308 -0.67 9.99 34.31
CA ILE A 308 -1.22 10.32 35.63
C ILE A 308 -0.55 9.41 36.66
N GLY A 309 -0.06 9.99 37.75
CA GLY A 309 0.58 9.24 38.82
C GLY A 309 1.14 10.12 39.94
N PRO A 310 1.62 9.51 41.04
CA PRO A 310 2.16 10.24 42.18
C PRO A 310 3.30 11.18 41.75
N PRO A 311 3.24 12.49 42.08
CA PRO A 311 4.26 13.44 41.67
C PRO A 311 5.67 13.00 42.08
N GLU A 312 6.66 13.31 41.24
CA GLU A 312 8.08 12.97 41.46
C GLU A 312 8.40 11.46 41.43
N GLU A 313 7.45 10.59 41.05
CA GLU A 313 7.76 9.21 40.70
C GLU A 313 8.07 9.08 39.20
N ALA A 314 9.03 8.20 38.87
CA ALA A 314 9.44 7.96 37.49
C ALA A 314 8.53 6.95 36.78
N PHE A 315 8.32 7.15 35.48
CA PHE A 315 7.66 6.19 34.61
C PHE A 315 8.48 5.91 33.35
N LYS A 316 8.27 4.70 32.81
CA LYS A 316 8.78 4.26 31.52
C LYS A 316 7.72 3.40 30.83
N LEU A 317 7.26 3.85 29.66
CA LEU A 317 6.24 3.17 28.87
C LEU A 317 6.77 2.91 27.45
N ARG A 318 6.28 1.85 26.81
CA ARG A 318 6.49 1.60 25.38
C ARG A 318 5.13 1.47 24.70
N ILE A 319 4.95 2.15 23.57
CA ILE A 319 3.71 2.18 22.81
C ILE A 319 3.98 1.69 21.40
N ALA A 320 3.20 0.71 20.94
CA ALA A 320 3.21 0.22 19.56
C ALA A 320 1.85 0.46 18.92
N PHE A 321 1.82 1.03 17.72
CA PHE A 321 0.62 1.32 16.96
C PHE A 321 0.37 0.26 15.88
N GLU A 322 -0.88 -0.09 15.64
CA GLU A 322 -1.29 -1.13 14.69
C GLU A 322 -2.56 -0.70 13.95
N ALA A 323 -2.56 -0.78 12.62
CA ALA A 323 -3.78 -0.69 11.82
C ALA A 323 -4.54 -2.02 11.87
N VAL A 324 -5.86 -1.95 11.85
CA VAL A 324 -6.78 -3.09 11.99
C VAL A 324 -7.79 -3.09 10.85
N GLY A 325 -7.93 -4.22 10.17
CA GLY A 325 -8.87 -4.38 9.07
C GLY A 325 -8.62 -5.65 8.28
N VAL A 326 -9.42 -5.85 7.23
CA VAL A 326 -9.25 -6.99 6.32
C VAL A 326 -7.97 -6.83 5.49
N MET A 327 -7.20 -7.91 5.38
CA MET A 327 -5.92 -7.91 4.66
C MET A 327 -6.14 -8.11 3.15
N LEU A 328 -6.55 -7.03 2.48
CA LEU A 328 -6.77 -7.01 1.03
C LEU A 328 -5.49 -6.66 0.26
N GLU A 329 -5.26 -7.35 -0.85
CA GLU A 329 -4.19 -7.07 -1.81
C GLU A 329 -4.71 -6.15 -2.94
N PRO A 330 -4.07 -5.00 -3.20
CA PRO A 330 -4.49 -4.09 -4.27
C PRO A 330 -4.12 -4.62 -5.65
N ILE A 331 -5.09 -5.25 -6.32
CA ILE A 331 -4.99 -5.71 -7.71
C ILE A 331 -5.18 -4.56 -8.68
N GLY A 332 -6.12 -3.66 -8.39
CA GLY A 332 -6.34 -2.44 -9.15
C GLY A 332 -5.24 -1.42 -8.88
N GLN A 333 -4.63 -0.92 -9.95
CA GLN A 333 -3.55 0.06 -9.88
C GLN A 333 -3.76 1.17 -10.90
N PHE A 334 -3.21 2.34 -10.61
CA PHE A 334 -3.28 3.50 -11.48
C PHE A 334 -2.04 4.36 -11.32
N ARG A 335 -1.46 4.77 -12.45
CA ARG A 335 -0.35 5.71 -12.56
C ARG A 335 -0.54 6.60 -13.78
N SER A 336 -0.21 7.86 -13.64
CA SER A 336 -0.28 8.85 -14.72
C SER A 336 0.82 9.90 -14.59
N ASP A 337 0.98 10.73 -15.61
CA ASP A 337 1.79 11.96 -15.54
C ASP A 337 1.04 13.16 -14.93
N LEU A 338 -0.17 12.94 -14.40
CA LEU A 338 -0.95 13.94 -13.67
C LEU A 338 -0.97 13.62 -12.17
N PRO A 339 -0.11 14.24 -11.34
CA PRO A 339 0.04 13.86 -9.92
C PRO A 339 -1.24 13.92 -9.09
N ALA A 340 -2.16 14.83 -9.43
CA ALA A 340 -3.46 14.93 -8.76
C ALA A 340 -4.31 13.67 -8.95
N ALA A 341 -4.30 13.08 -10.15
CA ALA A 341 -5.02 11.84 -10.43
C ALA A 341 -4.46 10.66 -9.63
N ASP A 342 -3.14 10.52 -9.60
CA ASP A 342 -2.48 9.49 -8.79
C ASP A 342 -2.84 9.63 -7.31
N ARG A 343 -2.79 10.85 -6.75
CA ARG A 343 -3.16 11.07 -5.35
C ARG A 343 -4.63 10.77 -5.08
N ILE A 344 -5.55 11.19 -5.95
CA ILE A 344 -6.98 10.89 -5.81
C ILE A 344 -7.21 9.37 -5.81
N TYR A 345 -6.60 8.65 -6.75
CA TYR A 345 -6.75 7.20 -6.83
C TYR A 345 -6.24 6.50 -5.56
N GLN A 346 -5.03 6.85 -5.10
CA GLN A 346 -4.42 6.23 -3.91
C GLN A 346 -5.21 6.53 -2.63
N THR A 347 -5.68 7.78 -2.45
CA THR A 347 -6.49 8.16 -1.29
C THR A 347 -7.86 7.49 -1.32
N SER A 348 -8.50 7.34 -2.49
CA SER A 348 -9.75 6.60 -2.65
C SER A 348 -9.58 5.12 -2.30
N MET A 349 -8.50 4.49 -2.77
CA MET A 349 -8.17 3.11 -2.44
C MET A 349 -7.93 2.93 -0.94
N HIS A 350 -7.15 3.83 -0.31
CA HIS A 350 -6.90 3.79 1.13
C HIS A 350 -8.19 3.95 1.94
N THR A 351 -9.04 4.92 1.56
CA THR A 351 -10.36 5.14 2.18
C THR A 351 -11.23 3.88 2.11
N ASN A 352 -11.33 3.25 0.94
CA ASN A 352 -12.09 2.02 0.79
C ASN A 352 -11.51 0.89 1.65
N ARG A 353 -10.19 0.72 1.66
CA ARG A 353 -9.50 -0.34 2.42
C ARG A 353 -9.74 -0.23 3.92
N ILE A 354 -9.65 0.95 4.52
CA ILE A 354 -9.83 1.08 5.97
C ILE A 354 -11.29 0.89 6.41
N CYS A 355 -12.26 1.14 5.53
CA CYS A 355 -13.66 0.81 5.77
C CYS A 355 -13.98 -0.69 5.64
N HIS A 356 -13.03 -1.53 5.18
CA HIS A 356 -13.18 -2.99 5.19
C HIS A 356 -12.88 -3.57 6.57
N GLN A 357 -13.96 -3.86 7.29
CA GLN A 357 -13.92 -4.39 8.65
C GLN A 357 -14.74 -5.68 8.71
N THR A 358 -15.56 -5.85 9.75
CA THR A 358 -16.50 -6.99 9.79
C THR A 358 -17.53 -6.90 8.68
N GLY A 359 -17.86 -5.71 8.20
CA GLY A 359 -18.56 -5.43 6.95
C GLY A 359 -17.89 -4.27 6.21
N LEU A 360 -18.52 -3.78 5.15
CA LEU A 360 -18.10 -2.55 4.49
C LEU A 360 -18.77 -1.35 5.17
N TRP A 361 -18.12 -0.79 6.18
CA TRP A 361 -18.66 0.29 6.99
C TRP A 361 -18.77 1.60 6.22
N ASP A 362 -19.69 2.45 6.64
CA ASP A 362 -19.80 3.84 6.18
C ASP A 362 -18.54 4.65 6.55
N GLY A 363 -18.12 4.60 7.82
CA GLY A 363 -16.90 5.25 8.31
C GLY A 363 -16.27 4.50 9.49
N VAL A 364 -15.03 4.86 9.84
CA VAL A 364 -14.26 4.16 10.89
C VAL A 364 -14.28 4.89 12.23
N LYS A 365 -14.48 6.22 12.27
CA LYS A 365 -14.60 6.97 13.53
C LYS A 365 -15.96 6.73 14.17
N ARG A 366 -17.03 7.08 13.45
CA ARG A 366 -18.43 7.16 13.90
C ARG A 366 -19.29 6.18 13.10
N ASP A 367 -20.48 5.86 13.62
CA ASP A 367 -21.49 4.93 13.07
C ASP A 367 -20.99 3.49 12.95
N ARG A 368 -19.97 3.20 12.12
CA ARG A 368 -19.39 1.85 11.91
C ARG A 368 -20.46 0.83 11.49
N LEU A 369 -21.33 1.25 10.58
CA LEU A 369 -22.53 0.51 10.20
C LEU A 369 -22.53 0.19 8.71
N ASN A 370 -23.19 -0.91 8.37
CA ASN A 370 -23.53 -1.24 7.00
C ASN A 370 -24.77 -0.42 6.60
N TRP A 371 -24.55 0.79 6.11
CA TRP A 371 -25.59 1.61 5.49
C TRP A 371 -25.73 1.24 4.01
N THR A 372 -26.94 0.92 3.56
CA THR A 372 -27.14 0.31 2.24
C THR A 372 -26.65 1.17 1.07
N TYR A 373 -26.83 2.49 1.13
CA TYR A 373 -26.40 3.38 0.05
C TYR A 373 -24.89 3.63 0.05
N ASP A 374 -24.30 3.80 1.24
CA ASP A 374 -22.86 3.89 1.46
C ASP A 374 -22.17 2.62 0.92
N PHE A 375 -22.70 1.44 1.25
CA PHE A 375 -22.28 0.16 0.70
C PHE A 375 -22.36 0.14 -0.84
N PHE A 376 -23.46 0.62 -1.44
CA PHE A 376 -23.59 0.68 -2.90
C PHE A 376 -22.51 1.52 -3.56
N MET A 377 -22.17 2.65 -2.96
CA MET A 377 -21.16 3.54 -3.48
C MET A 377 -19.76 3.01 -3.22
N ALA A 378 -19.51 2.44 -2.04
CA ALA A 378 -18.22 1.87 -1.70
C ALA A 378 -17.88 0.64 -2.55
N ALA A 379 -18.83 -0.30 -2.73
CA ALA A 379 -18.65 -1.53 -3.52
C ALA A 379 -18.23 -1.27 -4.98
N LYS A 380 -18.50 -0.07 -5.50
CA LYS A 380 -18.03 0.34 -6.83
C LYS A 380 -16.51 0.38 -6.93
N ALA A 381 -15.84 0.83 -5.86
CA ALA A 381 -14.39 0.82 -5.77
C ALA A 381 -13.86 -0.62 -5.67
N ASP A 382 -14.54 -1.47 -4.90
CA ASP A 382 -14.16 -2.87 -4.72
C ASP A 382 -14.04 -3.65 -6.01
N TYR A 383 -15.03 -3.50 -6.91
CA TYR A 383 -15.06 -4.24 -8.17
C TYR A 383 -13.90 -3.94 -9.13
N VAL A 384 -13.12 -2.90 -8.87
CA VAL A 384 -11.94 -2.55 -9.69
C VAL A 384 -10.63 -2.67 -8.91
N LEU A 385 -10.66 -2.66 -7.58
CA LEU A 385 -9.48 -2.70 -6.70
C LEU A 385 -9.10 -4.10 -6.24
N TRP A 386 -10.08 -4.91 -5.83
CA TRP A 386 -9.82 -6.16 -5.09
C TRP A 386 -10.28 -7.39 -5.88
N ASN A 387 -9.80 -8.56 -5.49
CA ASN A 387 -10.24 -9.86 -6.00
C ASN A 387 -10.93 -10.73 -4.93
N ASP A 388 -11.01 -10.23 -3.70
CA ASP A 388 -11.75 -10.86 -2.60
C ASP A 388 -13.03 -10.06 -2.32
N PHE A 389 -14.18 -10.73 -2.45
CA PHE A 389 -15.51 -10.15 -2.24
C PHE A 389 -16.23 -10.73 -1.01
N ALA A 390 -15.49 -11.36 -0.08
CA ALA A 390 -16.08 -11.96 1.12
C ALA A 390 -16.83 -10.92 1.97
N VAL A 391 -16.26 -9.73 2.15
CA VAL A 391 -16.88 -8.62 2.88
C VAL A 391 -18.17 -8.16 2.20
N LEU A 392 -18.17 -7.99 0.87
CA LEU A 392 -19.36 -7.58 0.11
C LEU A 392 -20.50 -8.60 0.27
N LYS A 393 -20.20 -9.90 0.15
CA LYS A 393 -21.21 -10.95 0.35
C LYS A 393 -21.78 -10.92 1.77
N ARG A 394 -20.93 -10.72 2.77
CA ARG A 394 -21.35 -10.63 4.18
C ARG A 394 -22.28 -9.43 4.39
N THR A 395 -21.92 -8.25 3.90
CA THR A 395 -22.74 -7.03 3.97
C THR A 395 -24.06 -7.17 3.21
N ILE A 396 -24.07 -7.78 2.00
CA ILE A 396 -25.31 -8.04 1.26
C ILE A 396 -26.25 -8.95 2.05
N ARG A 397 -25.72 -10.02 2.66
CA ARG A 397 -26.50 -10.97 3.45
C ARG A 397 -27.08 -10.30 4.69
N GLU A 398 -26.25 -9.57 5.43
CA GLU A 398 -26.67 -8.88 6.65
C GLU A 398 -27.77 -7.84 6.40
N LEU A 399 -27.64 -7.02 5.35
CA LEU A 399 -28.70 -6.09 4.95
C LEU A 399 -29.98 -6.84 4.55
N GLY A 400 -29.81 -7.96 3.84
CA GLY A 400 -30.89 -8.88 3.47
C GLY A 400 -31.66 -9.42 4.67
N ASP A 401 -31.02 -9.64 5.80
CA ASP A 401 -31.62 -10.17 7.04
C ASP A 401 -32.65 -9.23 7.70
N THR A 402 -32.78 -7.98 7.23
CA THR A 402 -33.82 -7.03 7.65
C THR A 402 -35.19 -7.72 7.73
N PRO A 403 -35.93 -7.66 8.86
CA PRO A 403 -37.18 -8.39 9.02
C PRO A 403 -38.28 -8.02 8.00
N TYR A 404 -39.20 -8.95 7.73
CA TYR A 404 -40.37 -8.65 6.90
C TYR A 404 -41.22 -7.55 7.52
N GLY A 405 -41.72 -6.62 6.72
CA GLY A 405 -42.49 -5.47 7.21
C GLY A 405 -41.68 -4.22 7.51
N TYR A 406 -40.35 -4.28 7.35
CA TYR A 406 -39.44 -3.17 7.62
C TYR A 406 -38.63 -2.81 6.38
N TRP A 407 -38.28 -1.52 6.26
CA TRP A 407 -37.33 -1.04 5.28
C TRP A 407 -35.90 -1.22 5.80
N MET A 408 -34.94 -1.49 4.92
CA MET A 408 -33.52 -1.61 5.27
C MET A 408 -33.02 -0.29 5.81
N ASN A 409 -32.37 -0.32 6.98
CA ASN A 409 -31.99 0.86 7.74
C ASN A 409 -33.16 1.85 7.98
N SER A 410 -34.42 1.36 8.00
CA SER A 410 -35.65 2.16 8.09
C SER A 410 -35.88 3.15 6.93
N ILE A 411 -35.18 2.99 5.78
CA ILE A 411 -35.24 3.91 4.64
C ILE A 411 -35.72 3.17 3.37
N PRO A 412 -36.88 3.54 2.78
CA PRO A 412 -37.41 2.86 1.60
C PRO A 412 -36.47 2.87 0.38
N ALA A 413 -35.74 3.98 0.17
CA ALA A 413 -34.76 4.08 -0.90
C ALA A 413 -33.60 3.10 -0.74
N TYR A 414 -33.21 2.79 0.51
CA TYR A 414 -32.08 1.90 0.81
C TYR A 414 -32.45 0.46 0.44
N THR A 415 -33.66 -0.01 0.77
CA THR A 415 -34.14 -1.31 0.27
C THR A 415 -34.13 -1.37 -1.26
N CYS A 416 -34.48 -0.28 -1.95
CA CYS A 416 -34.41 -0.24 -3.41
C CYS A 416 -32.95 -0.33 -3.91
N TRP A 417 -32.03 0.42 -3.31
CA TRP A 417 -30.60 0.36 -3.62
C TRP A 417 -29.98 -1.02 -3.36
N TRP A 418 -30.46 -1.78 -2.37
CA TRP A 418 -30.00 -3.15 -2.14
C TRP A 418 -30.26 -4.08 -3.34
N PHE A 419 -31.39 -3.94 -4.04
CA PHE A 419 -31.61 -4.70 -5.27
C PHE A 419 -30.67 -4.29 -6.41
N VAL A 420 -30.35 -2.99 -6.50
CA VAL A 420 -29.36 -2.49 -7.46
C VAL A 420 -27.96 -3.03 -7.11
N ASN A 421 -27.61 -3.09 -5.83
CA ASN A 421 -26.38 -3.71 -5.33
C ASN A 421 -26.24 -5.16 -5.72
N VAL A 422 -27.29 -5.98 -5.55
CA VAL A 422 -27.22 -7.40 -5.89
C VAL A 422 -27.02 -7.60 -7.40
N TRP A 423 -27.63 -6.74 -8.23
CA TRP A 423 -27.36 -6.73 -9.66
C TRP A 423 -25.93 -6.29 -9.98
N ASP A 424 -25.43 -5.20 -9.40
CA ASP A 424 -24.06 -4.73 -9.60
C ASP A 424 -23.04 -5.78 -9.17
N TYR A 425 -23.25 -6.43 -8.01
CA TYR A 425 -22.44 -7.55 -7.55
C TYR A 425 -22.39 -8.66 -8.60
N TYR A 426 -23.54 -9.10 -9.09
CA TYR A 426 -23.60 -10.15 -10.11
C TYR A 426 -22.94 -9.72 -11.43
N LEU A 427 -23.15 -8.47 -11.86
CA LEU A 427 -22.54 -7.93 -13.07
C LEU A 427 -21.01 -7.94 -12.99
N HIS A 428 -20.43 -7.61 -11.84
CA HIS A 428 -18.98 -7.54 -11.70
C HIS A 428 -18.32 -8.89 -11.34
N THR A 429 -19.04 -9.81 -10.69
CA THR A 429 -18.47 -11.08 -10.18
C THR A 429 -18.91 -12.33 -10.95
N ALA A 430 -20.05 -12.28 -11.65
CA ALA A 430 -20.75 -13.45 -12.20
C ALA A 430 -21.05 -14.57 -11.18
N ASP A 431 -21.04 -14.28 -9.88
CA ASP A 431 -21.31 -15.26 -8.81
C ASP A 431 -22.81 -15.58 -8.74
N ARG A 432 -23.23 -16.50 -9.61
CA ARG A 432 -24.61 -16.99 -9.71
C ARG A 432 -25.06 -17.73 -8.45
N GLU A 433 -24.16 -18.49 -7.82
CA GLU A 433 -24.51 -19.34 -6.68
C GLU A 433 -24.94 -18.49 -5.49
N PHE A 434 -24.20 -17.42 -5.20
CA PHE A 434 -24.57 -16.50 -4.13
C PHE A 434 -25.92 -15.80 -4.39
N VAL A 435 -26.21 -15.36 -5.61
CA VAL A 435 -27.51 -14.72 -5.91
C VAL A 435 -28.67 -15.71 -5.73
N ILE A 436 -28.48 -16.99 -6.11
CA ILE A 436 -29.48 -18.03 -5.90
C ILE A 436 -29.69 -18.31 -4.40
N GLU A 437 -28.61 -18.31 -3.62
CA GLU A 437 -28.67 -18.41 -2.16
C GLU A 437 -29.54 -17.30 -1.57
N MET A 438 -29.37 -16.05 -2.04
CA MET A 438 -30.12 -14.88 -1.59
C MET A 438 -31.58 -14.83 -2.08
N LYS A 439 -32.04 -15.79 -2.90
CA LYS A 439 -33.40 -15.80 -3.47
C LYS A 439 -34.52 -15.64 -2.43
N PRO A 440 -34.50 -16.30 -1.25
CA PRO A 440 -35.54 -16.12 -0.24
C PRO A 440 -35.67 -14.67 0.22
N ASP A 441 -34.56 -13.99 0.52
CA ASP A 441 -34.56 -12.60 0.96
C ASP A 441 -34.94 -11.64 -0.15
N LEU A 442 -34.42 -11.86 -1.36
CA LEU A 442 -34.82 -11.10 -2.56
C LEU A 442 -36.32 -11.19 -2.82
N THR A 443 -36.90 -12.38 -2.70
CA THR A 443 -38.34 -12.61 -2.89
C THR A 443 -39.15 -11.92 -1.80
N ARG A 444 -38.73 -12.06 -0.55
CA ARG A 444 -39.39 -11.50 0.63
C ARG A 444 -39.44 -9.97 0.59
N HIS A 445 -38.31 -9.32 0.32
CA HIS A 445 -38.21 -7.86 0.29
C HIS A 445 -38.88 -7.25 -0.94
N MET A 446 -38.86 -7.92 -2.08
CA MET A 446 -39.61 -7.47 -3.25
C MET A 446 -41.12 -7.64 -3.04
N GLY A 447 -41.55 -8.69 -2.34
CA GLY A 447 -42.92 -8.83 -1.86
C GLY A 447 -43.35 -7.65 -0.99
N TRP A 448 -42.52 -7.25 -0.03
CA TRP A 448 -42.75 -6.08 0.81
C TRP A 448 -42.87 -4.77 0.01
N ILE A 449 -42.00 -4.54 -0.98
CA ILE A 449 -42.11 -3.40 -1.91
C ILE A 449 -43.46 -3.44 -2.62
N ILE A 450 -43.85 -4.58 -3.21
CA ILE A 450 -45.09 -4.74 -3.97
C ILE A 450 -46.33 -4.45 -3.11
N GLU A 451 -46.35 -4.92 -1.86
CA GLU A 451 -47.45 -4.64 -0.91
C GLU A 451 -47.58 -3.16 -0.55
N ASN A 452 -46.46 -2.43 -0.62
CA ASN A 452 -46.41 -1.00 -0.35
C ASN A 452 -46.66 -0.12 -1.58
N ILE A 453 -46.81 -0.70 -2.77
CA ILE A 453 -47.31 0.00 -3.94
C ILE A 453 -48.83 0.13 -3.83
N ASP A 454 -49.34 1.36 -3.99
CA ASP A 454 -50.77 1.61 -4.12
C ASP A 454 -51.28 1.03 -5.46
N PRO A 455 -52.18 0.04 -5.45
CA PRO A 455 -52.66 -0.58 -6.67
C PRO A 455 -53.43 0.37 -7.60
N ALA A 456 -53.97 1.48 -7.09
CA ALA A 456 -54.70 2.46 -7.88
C ALA A 456 -53.79 3.45 -8.60
N SER A 457 -52.75 3.94 -7.91
CA SER A 457 -51.88 4.99 -8.42
C SER A 457 -50.53 4.48 -8.95
N GLY A 458 -50.10 3.28 -8.54
CA GLY A 458 -48.81 2.68 -8.88
C GLY A 458 -47.63 3.25 -8.09
N PHE A 459 -47.84 4.26 -7.23
CA PHE A 459 -46.81 4.85 -6.39
C PHE A 459 -46.67 4.08 -5.07
N LEU A 460 -45.50 4.17 -4.44
CA LEU A 460 -45.31 3.77 -3.05
C LEU A 460 -46.21 4.62 -2.14
N LYS A 461 -46.84 3.95 -1.18
CA LYS A 461 -47.69 4.58 -0.15
C LYS A 461 -46.89 5.54 0.75
N GLN A 462 -45.59 5.34 0.85
CA GLN A 462 -44.65 6.18 1.61
C GLN A 462 -44.44 7.51 0.90
N ARG A 463 -45.18 8.53 1.34
CA ARG A 463 -44.99 9.92 0.87
C ARG A 463 -44.06 10.72 1.79
N HIS A 464 -44.19 10.51 3.09
CA HIS A 464 -43.30 11.08 4.11
C HIS A 464 -42.14 10.10 4.37
N GLN A 465 -40.95 10.60 4.75
CA GLN A 465 -39.71 9.81 5.00
C GLN A 465 -38.97 9.26 3.76
N ALA A 466 -39.13 9.89 2.58
CA ALA A 466 -38.35 9.56 1.38
C ALA A 466 -36.90 10.10 1.45
N PHE A 467 -36.07 9.61 2.38
CA PHE A 467 -34.66 10.01 2.43
C PHE A 467 -33.92 9.52 1.17
N ILE A 468 -33.14 10.41 0.55
CA ILE A 468 -32.39 10.16 -0.68
C ILE A 468 -30.93 10.56 -0.51
N GLU A 469 -30.71 11.79 -0.02
CA GLU A 469 -29.38 12.37 0.11
C GLU A 469 -29.33 13.38 1.26
N TRP A 470 -28.13 13.57 1.79
CA TRP A 470 -27.75 14.57 2.77
C TRP A 470 -27.61 15.99 2.17
N VAL A 471 -28.57 16.38 1.34
CA VAL A 471 -28.71 17.74 0.81
C VAL A 471 -30.18 18.14 0.95
N PRO A 472 -30.52 19.39 1.27
CA PRO A 472 -31.92 19.78 1.41
C PRO A 472 -32.72 19.50 0.13
N MET A 473 -33.82 18.76 0.27
CA MET A 473 -34.75 18.44 -0.82
C MET A 473 -36.17 18.86 -0.44
N THR A 474 -36.95 19.28 -1.43
CA THR A 474 -38.40 19.39 -1.23
C THR A 474 -39.02 18.00 -1.07
N GLU A 475 -40.14 17.89 -0.37
CA GLU A 475 -40.86 16.62 -0.21
C GLU A 475 -41.22 16.01 -1.58
N ALA A 476 -41.58 16.84 -2.56
CA ALA A 476 -41.86 16.40 -3.93
C ALA A 476 -40.61 15.86 -4.63
N ASP A 477 -39.48 16.55 -4.57
CA ASP A 477 -38.21 16.10 -5.16
C ASP A 477 -37.79 14.75 -4.55
N ALA A 478 -37.83 14.65 -3.23
CA ALA A 478 -37.49 13.44 -2.49
C ALA A 478 -38.37 12.26 -2.90
N TRP A 479 -39.69 12.50 -2.98
CA TRP A 479 -40.67 11.48 -3.35
C TRP A 479 -40.56 11.04 -4.82
N HIS A 480 -40.37 11.97 -5.77
CA HIS A 480 -40.15 11.61 -7.18
C HIS A 480 -38.84 10.83 -7.35
N THR A 481 -37.79 11.21 -6.63
CA THR A 481 -36.49 10.55 -6.70
C THR A 481 -36.55 9.14 -6.11
N LEU A 482 -37.29 8.93 -5.00
CA LEU A 482 -37.56 7.58 -4.48
C LEU A 482 -38.17 6.66 -5.56
N HIS A 483 -39.08 7.18 -6.38
CA HIS A 483 -39.69 6.41 -7.47
C HIS A 483 -38.73 6.16 -8.64
N ALA A 484 -37.79 7.06 -8.90
CA ALA A 484 -36.69 6.80 -9.83
C ALA A 484 -35.80 5.64 -9.32
N VAL A 485 -35.46 5.62 -8.03
CA VAL A 485 -34.70 4.52 -7.42
C VAL A 485 -35.50 3.20 -7.43
N LEU A 486 -36.81 3.25 -7.16
CA LEU A 486 -37.69 2.07 -7.28
C LEU A 486 -37.68 1.50 -8.71
N ALA A 487 -37.71 2.37 -9.73
CA ALA A 487 -37.61 1.95 -11.11
C ALA A 487 -36.27 1.25 -11.42
N LEU A 488 -35.17 1.73 -10.84
CA LEU A 488 -33.86 1.07 -10.92
C LEU A 488 -33.84 -0.29 -10.21
N ALA A 489 -34.45 -0.41 -9.04
CA ALA A 489 -34.57 -1.68 -8.33
C ALA A 489 -35.34 -2.73 -9.16
N ILE A 490 -36.49 -2.35 -9.73
CA ILE A 490 -37.31 -3.24 -10.57
C ILE A 490 -36.57 -3.61 -11.86
N LYS A 491 -35.84 -2.66 -12.47
CA LYS A 491 -34.97 -2.93 -13.62
C LYS A 491 -33.90 -3.97 -13.25
N SER A 492 -33.24 -3.80 -12.12
CA SER A 492 -32.20 -4.71 -11.61
C SER A 492 -32.74 -6.11 -11.38
N VAL A 493 -33.93 -6.25 -10.78
CA VAL A 493 -34.59 -7.55 -10.57
C VAL A 493 -34.97 -8.22 -11.89
N ARG A 494 -35.43 -7.46 -12.88
CA ARG A 494 -35.69 -8.00 -14.24
C ARG A 494 -34.41 -8.51 -14.89
N GLN A 495 -33.31 -7.76 -14.76
CA GLN A 495 -32.01 -8.17 -15.29
C GLN A 495 -31.48 -9.43 -14.60
N LEU A 496 -31.65 -9.55 -13.29
CA LEU A 496 -31.32 -10.78 -12.55
C LEU A 496 -32.14 -11.98 -13.04
N ASN A 497 -33.45 -11.82 -13.20
CA ASN A 497 -34.32 -12.89 -13.71
C ASN A 497 -33.98 -13.31 -15.15
N GLU A 498 -33.58 -12.36 -15.99
CA GLU A 498 -33.14 -12.64 -17.36
C GLU A 498 -31.79 -13.34 -17.40
N ALA A 499 -30.83 -12.91 -16.57
CA ALA A 499 -29.47 -13.42 -16.58
C ALA A 499 -29.31 -14.76 -15.84
N ILE A 500 -30.16 -15.07 -14.86
CA ILE A 500 -30.04 -16.28 -14.02
C ILE A 500 -31.26 -17.19 -14.19
N PRO A 501 -31.14 -18.26 -15.01
CA PRO A 501 -32.19 -19.25 -15.14
C PRO A 501 -32.56 -19.89 -13.79
N GLY A 502 -33.86 -19.89 -13.46
CA GLY A 502 -34.44 -20.45 -12.23
C GLY A 502 -34.56 -19.48 -11.04
N LEU A 503 -34.11 -18.23 -11.18
CA LEU A 503 -34.22 -17.25 -10.09
C LEU A 503 -35.67 -16.81 -9.83
N GLU A 504 -36.41 -16.41 -10.87
CA GLU A 504 -37.86 -16.15 -10.84
C GLU A 504 -38.34 -15.26 -9.65
N LEU A 505 -37.66 -14.15 -9.40
CA LEU A 505 -38.06 -13.16 -8.40
C LEU A 505 -39.38 -12.45 -8.79
N PRO A 506 -40.23 -12.10 -7.81
CA PRO A 506 -41.46 -11.37 -8.10
C PRO A 506 -41.15 -9.98 -8.67
N VAL A 507 -42.05 -9.47 -9.50
CA VAL A 507 -42.00 -8.08 -10.01
C VAL A 507 -43.41 -7.49 -9.95
N PRO A 508 -43.58 -6.17 -9.77
CA PRO A 508 -44.90 -5.55 -9.79
C PRO A 508 -45.66 -5.86 -11.08
N ALA A 509 -46.93 -6.25 -10.95
CA ALA A 509 -47.78 -6.65 -12.07
C ALA A 509 -48.19 -5.47 -12.97
N ASN A 510 -48.34 -4.27 -12.37
CA ASN A 510 -48.65 -3.04 -13.09
C ASN A 510 -47.35 -2.28 -13.43
N PRO A 511 -47.30 -1.58 -14.58
CA PRO A 511 -46.23 -0.63 -14.87
C PRO A 511 -46.13 0.43 -13.77
N LEU A 512 -44.91 0.88 -13.47
CA LEU A 512 -44.70 2.02 -12.60
C LEU A 512 -45.35 3.28 -13.19
N PRO A 513 -45.81 4.21 -12.35
CA PRO A 513 -46.45 5.43 -12.79
C PRO A 513 -45.48 6.30 -13.60
N ALA A 514 -46.02 7.00 -14.58
CA ALA A 514 -45.27 8.01 -15.32
C ALA A 514 -45.10 9.26 -14.45
N ILE A 515 -43.86 9.69 -14.27
CA ILE A 515 -43.51 10.97 -13.67
C ILE A 515 -43.00 11.87 -14.80
N PRO A 516 -43.55 13.09 -15.01
CA PRO A 516 -43.08 13.98 -16.06
C PRO A 516 -41.59 14.32 -15.89
N ALA A 517 -40.82 14.29 -16.99
CA ALA A 517 -39.40 14.67 -16.99
C ALA A 517 -39.16 16.08 -16.39
N SER A 518 -40.15 16.98 -16.49
CA SER A 518 -40.09 18.33 -15.90
C SER A 518 -39.97 18.33 -14.38
N GLU A 519 -40.46 17.30 -13.67
CA GLU A 519 -40.31 17.19 -12.21
C GLU A 519 -38.84 16.99 -11.82
N PHE A 520 -38.08 16.26 -12.63
CA PHE A 520 -36.65 16.05 -12.40
C PHE A 520 -35.80 17.21 -12.95
N LEU A 521 -36.13 17.72 -14.14
CA LEU A 521 -35.39 18.80 -14.81
C LEU A 521 -35.47 20.14 -14.08
N ASN A 522 -36.58 20.41 -13.39
CA ASN A 522 -36.79 21.63 -12.62
C ASN A 522 -36.48 21.43 -11.12
N SER A 523 -36.01 20.25 -10.73
CA SER A 523 -35.68 19.95 -9.35
C SER A 523 -34.61 20.90 -8.83
N SER A 524 -34.74 21.30 -7.58
CA SER A 524 -33.69 22.04 -6.87
C SER A 524 -32.52 21.15 -6.46
N SER A 525 -32.69 19.83 -6.53
CA SER A 525 -31.72 18.82 -6.13
C SER A 525 -31.00 18.23 -7.34
N LEU A 526 -29.66 18.26 -7.32
CA LEU A 526 -28.84 17.70 -8.38
C LEU A 526 -29.07 16.19 -8.54
N ILE A 527 -29.14 15.44 -7.44
CA ILE A 527 -29.30 13.98 -7.49
C ILE A 527 -30.65 13.56 -8.07
N ALA A 528 -31.71 14.36 -7.87
CA ALA A 528 -33.02 14.10 -8.44
C ALA A 528 -32.97 14.10 -9.98
N LEU A 529 -32.32 15.10 -10.58
CA LEU A 529 -32.09 15.16 -12.03
C LEU A 529 -31.31 13.94 -12.53
N LEU A 530 -30.20 13.63 -11.86
CA LEU A 530 -29.28 12.57 -12.29
C LEU A 530 -29.93 11.18 -12.21
N LEU A 531 -30.65 10.90 -11.13
CA LEU A 531 -31.37 9.64 -10.96
C LEU A 531 -32.62 9.54 -11.83
N GLY A 532 -33.30 10.66 -12.12
CA GLY A 532 -34.39 10.70 -13.10
C GLY A 532 -33.90 10.35 -14.52
N ALA A 533 -32.67 10.74 -14.87
CA ALA A 533 -32.05 10.33 -16.13
C ALA A 533 -31.59 8.87 -16.11
N GLU A 534 -31.01 8.39 -15.01
CA GLU A 534 -30.57 7.00 -14.87
C GLU A 534 -31.74 6.01 -14.90
N SER A 535 -32.88 6.37 -14.29
CA SER A 535 -34.09 5.54 -14.30
C SER A 535 -34.87 5.60 -15.61
N GLY A 536 -34.51 6.51 -16.52
CA GLY A 536 -35.16 6.70 -17.82
C GLY A 536 -36.39 7.61 -17.82
N TYR A 537 -36.69 8.32 -16.73
CA TYR A 537 -37.75 9.33 -16.70
C TYR A 537 -37.36 10.61 -17.47
N VAL A 538 -36.07 10.93 -17.52
CA VAL A 538 -35.49 11.99 -18.35
C VAL A 538 -34.78 11.33 -19.53
N CYS A 539 -35.12 11.73 -20.75
CA CYS A 539 -34.46 11.16 -21.93
C CYS A 539 -33.07 11.76 -22.14
N GLU A 540 -32.22 11.06 -22.88
CA GLU A 540 -30.82 11.47 -23.13
C GLU A 540 -30.70 12.91 -23.67
N ALA A 541 -31.56 13.29 -24.62
CA ALA A 541 -31.53 14.64 -25.18
C ALA A 541 -31.85 15.74 -24.14
N GLN A 542 -32.78 15.46 -23.22
CA GLN A 542 -33.14 16.37 -22.14
C GLN A 542 -32.03 16.44 -21.09
N GLU A 543 -31.43 15.31 -20.75
CA GLU A 543 -30.30 15.22 -19.83
C GLU A 543 -29.10 16.02 -20.35
N VAL A 544 -28.67 15.80 -21.60
CA VAL A 544 -27.53 16.53 -22.19
C VAL A 544 -27.77 18.04 -22.15
N ALA A 545 -29.00 18.48 -22.45
CA ALA A 545 -29.38 19.89 -22.38
C ALA A 545 -29.32 20.45 -20.95
N ALA A 546 -29.68 19.65 -19.94
CA ALA A 546 -29.60 20.03 -18.53
C ALA A 546 -28.13 20.07 -18.04
N LEU A 547 -27.35 19.02 -18.31
CA LEU A 547 -25.93 18.92 -17.91
C LEU A 547 -25.09 20.11 -18.40
N ASN A 548 -25.38 20.65 -19.59
CA ASN A 548 -24.72 21.85 -20.14
C ASN A 548 -24.88 23.12 -19.29
N ARG A 549 -25.80 23.14 -18.33
CA ARG A 549 -26.13 24.31 -17.51
C ARG A 549 -25.72 24.16 -16.05
N ILE A 550 -25.24 22.97 -15.66
CA ILE A 550 -24.88 22.67 -14.28
C ILE A 550 -23.49 23.22 -14.01
N ALA A 551 -23.37 24.01 -12.96
CA ALA A 551 -22.10 24.36 -12.33
C ALA A 551 -22.12 23.78 -10.92
N LEU A 552 -21.11 22.98 -10.57
CA LEU A 552 -21.03 22.40 -9.23
C LEU A 552 -20.88 23.50 -8.18
N SER A 553 -21.71 23.49 -7.15
CA SER A 553 -21.72 24.48 -6.06
C SER A 553 -22.32 23.86 -4.81
N ASP A 554 -22.02 24.43 -3.63
CA ASP A 554 -22.68 24.05 -2.40
C ASP A 554 -24.21 24.34 -2.47
N PRO A 555 -25.06 23.50 -1.85
CA PRO A 555 -24.73 22.27 -1.14
C PRO A 555 -24.37 21.12 -2.10
N VAL A 556 -23.28 20.40 -1.81
CA VAL A 556 -22.79 19.25 -2.57
C VAL A 556 -22.21 18.20 -1.64
N THR A 557 -22.30 16.94 -2.06
CA THR A 557 -21.72 15.76 -1.41
C THR A 557 -20.83 15.02 -2.42
N PRO A 558 -19.87 14.20 -1.95
CA PRO A 558 -19.13 13.29 -2.84
C PRO A 558 -20.05 12.37 -3.67
N LEU A 559 -21.20 12.00 -3.11
CA LEU A 559 -22.26 11.23 -3.77
C LEU A 559 -22.79 11.92 -5.04
N SER A 560 -23.37 13.11 -4.90
CA SER A 560 -23.94 13.88 -6.02
C SER A 560 -22.87 14.30 -7.03
N ALA A 561 -21.65 14.57 -6.57
CA ALA A 561 -20.51 14.86 -7.44
C ALA A 561 -20.09 13.64 -8.28
N TYR A 562 -20.04 12.44 -7.69
CA TYR A 562 -19.75 11.20 -8.43
C TYR A 562 -20.82 10.95 -9.49
N TRP A 563 -22.10 11.06 -9.14
CA TRP A 563 -23.19 10.88 -10.11
C TRP A 563 -23.09 11.89 -11.24
N LEU A 564 -22.78 13.15 -10.95
CA LEU A 564 -22.57 14.15 -12.00
C LEU A 564 -21.42 13.75 -12.92
N ALA A 565 -20.28 13.35 -12.34
CA ALA A 565 -19.10 12.93 -13.10
C ALA A 565 -19.38 11.69 -13.98
N GLU A 566 -20.08 10.69 -13.46
CA GLU A 566 -20.44 9.48 -14.22
C GLU A 566 -21.42 9.81 -15.35
N ARG A 567 -22.46 10.63 -15.09
CA ARG A 567 -23.43 11.02 -16.11
C ARG A 567 -22.81 11.89 -17.21
N LEU A 568 -21.88 12.79 -16.87
CA LEU A 568 -21.11 13.56 -17.85
C LEU A 568 -20.27 12.63 -18.73
N ALA A 569 -19.52 11.71 -18.13
CA ALA A 569 -18.66 10.78 -18.86
C ALA A 569 -19.47 9.86 -19.80
N LEU A 570 -20.61 9.33 -19.36
CA LEU A 570 -21.54 8.53 -20.19
C LEU A 570 -22.18 9.31 -21.35
N ARG A 571 -21.98 10.63 -21.42
CA ARG A 571 -22.44 11.51 -22.51
C ARG A 571 -21.28 12.10 -23.32
N GLY A 572 -20.08 11.51 -23.21
CA GLY A 572 -18.90 11.94 -23.95
C GLY A 572 -18.30 13.26 -23.44
N LYS A 573 -18.52 13.57 -22.16
CA LYS A 573 -18.01 14.79 -21.49
C LYS A 573 -17.08 14.44 -20.33
N GLN A 574 -16.16 13.51 -20.56
CA GLN A 574 -15.21 13.02 -19.57
C GLN A 574 -14.40 14.16 -18.94
N ASP A 575 -14.00 15.18 -19.71
CA ASP A 575 -13.27 16.36 -19.19
C ASP A 575 -14.08 17.11 -18.11
N GLN A 576 -15.37 17.34 -18.34
CA GLN A 576 -16.25 17.97 -17.34
C GLN A 576 -16.51 17.04 -16.14
N GLY A 577 -16.53 15.72 -16.39
CA GLY A 577 -16.59 14.74 -15.30
C GLY A 577 -15.34 14.79 -14.42
N TRP A 578 -14.16 14.92 -15.04
CA TRP A 578 -12.90 15.13 -14.32
C TRP A 578 -12.90 16.43 -13.54
N GLU A 579 -13.39 17.54 -14.10
CA GLU A 579 -13.54 18.79 -13.36
C GLU A 579 -14.39 18.63 -12.09
N ALA A 580 -15.46 17.82 -12.14
CA ALA A 580 -16.26 17.52 -10.95
C ALA A 580 -15.48 16.67 -9.93
N VAL A 581 -14.71 15.68 -10.39
CA VAL A 581 -13.85 14.85 -9.53
C VAL A 581 -12.75 15.69 -8.87
N GLU A 582 -12.02 16.48 -9.64
CA GLU A 582 -10.96 17.36 -9.15
C GLU A 582 -11.49 18.40 -8.16
N ARG A 583 -12.65 19.00 -8.46
CA ARG A 583 -13.23 20.05 -7.61
C ARG A 583 -13.67 19.57 -6.23
N VAL A 584 -14.05 18.29 -6.09
CA VAL A 584 -14.46 17.71 -4.81
C VAL A 584 -13.30 16.99 -4.14
N TRP A 585 -12.74 15.98 -4.79
CA TRP A 585 -11.69 15.14 -4.20
C TRP A 585 -10.33 15.82 -4.20
N GLY A 586 -9.98 16.54 -5.28
CA GLY A 586 -8.78 17.38 -5.29
C GLY A 586 -8.82 18.45 -4.21
N ARG A 587 -10.00 19.05 -3.96
CA ARG A 587 -10.17 20.02 -2.87
C ARG A 587 -9.98 19.41 -1.48
N MET A 588 -10.49 18.18 -1.23
CA MET A 588 -10.19 17.47 0.01
C MET A 588 -8.67 17.28 0.20
N LEU A 589 -7.95 16.89 -0.86
CA LEU A 589 -6.49 16.71 -0.81
C LEU A 589 -5.73 18.02 -0.54
N GLU A 590 -6.18 19.15 -1.09
CA GLU A 590 -5.63 20.48 -0.80
C GLU A 590 -5.79 20.86 0.68
N LEU A 591 -6.85 20.39 1.33
CA LEU A 591 -7.12 20.59 2.75
C LEU A 591 -6.42 19.57 3.66
N GLY A 592 -5.58 18.68 3.10
CA GLY A 592 -4.77 17.74 3.87
C GLY A 592 -5.41 16.37 4.11
N ALA A 593 -6.44 16.02 3.33
CA ALA A 593 -7.07 14.70 3.37
C ALA A 593 -6.06 13.58 3.08
N THR A 594 -6.03 12.58 3.97
CA THR A 594 -5.33 11.30 3.79
C THR A 594 -6.31 10.16 3.49
N THR A 595 -7.60 10.42 3.67
CA THR A 595 -8.79 9.62 3.37
C THR A 595 -9.88 10.59 2.91
N PHE A 596 -10.88 10.11 2.18
CA PHE A 596 -11.96 10.97 1.71
C PHE A 596 -13.15 10.97 2.65
N TRP A 597 -13.80 12.12 2.71
CA TRP A 597 -14.67 12.50 3.82
C TRP A 597 -16.14 12.22 3.50
N GLU A 598 -16.98 12.20 4.54
CA GLU A 598 -18.43 12.08 4.44
C GLU A 598 -19.00 13.23 3.61
N SER A 599 -18.57 14.47 3.89
CA SER A 599 -19.04 15.66 3.19
C SER A 599 -17.91 16.65 2.92
N ILE A 600 -18.18 17.62 2.04
CA ILE A 600 -17.30 18.75 1.74
C ILE A 600 -18.10 20.06 1.64
N THR A 601 -17.42 21.16 1.94
CA THR A 601 -17.83 22.51 1.54
C THR A 601 -16.78 23.05 0.57
N LEU A 602 -17.19 23.52 -0.61
CA LEU A 602 -16.26 23.98 -1.64
C LEU A 602 -15.55 25.29 -1.27
N ALA A 603 -16.12 26.07 -0.34
CA ALA A 603 -15.51 27.27 0.23
C ALA A 603 -15.34 27.12 1.77
N PRO A 604 -14.36 26.31 2.24
CA PRO A 604 -14.18 26.04 3.66
C PRO A 604 -13.64 27.26 4.41
N ALA A 605 -13.98 27.37 5.69
CA ALA A 605 -13.37 28.33 6.62
C ALA A 605 -11.96 27.86 7.06
N ASP A 606 -11.25 28.68 7.85
CA ASP A 606 -9.90 28.34 8.34
C ASP A 606 -9.89 27.03 9.14
N ASP A 607 -10.90 26.80 9.98
CA ASP A 607 -11.19 25.48 10.56
C ASP A 607 -12.12 24.71 9.63
N PHE A 608 -11.51 23.99 8.68
CA PHE A 608 -12.26 23.29 7.65
C PHE A 608 -13.21 22.25 8.24
N HIS A 609 -12.77 21.50 9.27
CA HIS A 609 -13.54 20.38 9.82
C HIS A 609 -14.77 20.88 10.60
N HIS A 610 -14.61 21.95 11.39
CA HIS A 610 -15.76 22.60 12.04
C HIS A 610 -16.78 23.13 11.03
N ALA A 611 -16.33 23.57 9.85
CA ALA A 611 -17.21 24.10 8.81
C ALA A 611 -17.96 23.01 8.02
N LEU A 612 -17.57 21.74 8.13
CA LEU A 612 -18.23 20.65 7.40
C LEU A 612 -19.64 20.41 7.95
N THR A 613 -20.53 20.02 7.04
CA THR A 613 -21.91 19.64 7.37
C THR A 613 -22.47 18.67 6.35
N THR A 614 -23.36 17.78 6.78
CA THR A 614 -24.26 17.00 5.90
C THR A 614 -25.50 17.80 5.51
N TYR A 615 -25.54 19.11 5.78
CA TYR A 615 -26.62 20.07 5.51
C TYR A 615 -27.98 19.78 6.19
N THR A 616 -28.25 18.55 6.62
CA THR A 616 -29.57 18.12 7.09
C THR A 616 -29.56 17.34 8.42
N ALA A 617 -28.42 16.84 8.92
CA ALA A 617 -28.36 16.19 10.24
C ALA A 617 -27.11 16.48 11.09
N TYR A 618 -25.94 16.59 10.48
CA TYR A 618 -24.66 16.71 11.21
C TYR A 618 -23.91 17.96 10.77
N ASP A 619 -23.22 18.58 11.71
CA ASP A 619 -22.32 19.71 11.52
C ASP A 619 -21.06 19.53 12.37
N SER A 620 -20.06 20.37 12.11
CA SER A 620 -18.84 20.44 12.89
C SER A 620 -17.99 19.16 12.84
N TYR A 621 -17.20 18.93 13.88
CA TYR A 621 -16.29 17.78 13.99
C TYR A 621 -16.97 16.41 14.03
N ARG A 622 -18.31 16.37 14.02
CA ARG A 622 -19.03 15.11 13.93
C ARG A 622 -18.79 14.45 12.58
N ILE A 623 -18.66 15.23 11.50
CA ILE A 623 -18.45 14.73 10.13
C ILE A 623 -17.28 13.74 10.08
N SER A 624 -17.46 12.62 9.39
CA SER A 624 -16.38 11.63 9.25
C SER A 624 -15.35 12.11 8.21
N LEU A 625 -14.07 12.10 8.56
CA LEU A 625 -12.98 12.33 7.62
C LEU A 625 -12.46 11.02 6.99
N CYS A 626 -13.13 9.91 7.24
CA CYS A 626 -13.01 8.68 6.48
C CYS A 626 -14.40 8.09 6.20
N HIS A 627 -14.86 8.18 4.96
CA HIS A 627 -16.18 7.69 4.56
C HIS A 627 -16.15 6.92 3.24
N SER A 628 -16.66 5.70 3.25
CA SER A 628 -16.51 4.70 2.19
C SER A 628 -17.17 5.11 0.88
N TRP A 629 -18.28 5.84 0.92
CA TRP A 629 -18.98 6.33 -0.28
C TRP A 629 -18.14 7.29 -1.15
N SER A 630 -17.04 7.82 -0.60
CA SER A 630 -16.16 8.79 -1.23
C SER A 630 -14.96 8.12 -1.88
N SER A 631 -14.90 6.78 -1.87
CA SER A 631 -13.89 6.01 -2.59
C SER A 631 -14.18 5.81 -4.08
N THR A 632 -15.35 6.25 -4.54
CA THR A 632 -15.84 6.05 -5.92
C THR A 632 -14.98 6.60 -7.07
N PRO A 633 -14.07 7.59 -6.92
CA PRO A 633 -13.19 8.00 -8.01
C PRO A 633 -12.36 6.87 -8.61
N VAL A 634 -11.95 5.85 -7.85
CA VAL A 634 -11.21 4.71 -8.42
C VAL A 634 -12.03 3.98 -9.50
N GLN A 635 -13.34 3.87 -9.33
CA GLN A 635 -14.22 3.27 -10.34
C GLN A 635 -14.34 4.19 -11.55
N TRP A 636 -14.58 5.48 -11.34
CA TRP A 636 -14.70 6.45 -12.43
C TRP A 636 -13.43 6.49 -13.28
N MET A 637 -12.26 6.54 -12.64
CA MET A 637 -10.96 6.56 -13.31
C MET A 637 -10.68 5.24 -14.05
N SER A 638 -11.01 4.09 -13.45
CA SER A 638 -10.85 2.79 -14.11
C SER A 638 -11.77 2.67 -15.35
N ARG A 639 -12.99 3.22 -15.28
CA ARG A 639 -13.96 3.16 -16.38
C ARG A 639 -13.68 4.13 -17.51
N HIS A 640 -13.22 5.34 -17.19
CA HIS A 640 -13.16 6.43 -18.16
C HIS A 640 -11.73 6.85 -18.52
N LEU A 641 -10.77 6.72 -17.60
CA LEU A 641 -9.36 7.02 -17.91
C LEU A 641 -8.63 5.79 -18.42
N LEU A 642 -8.70 4.66 -17.69
CA LEU A 642 -8.23 3.36 -18.22
C LEU A 642 -9.20 2.80 -19.28
N GLY A 643 -10.46 3.24 -19.26
CA GLY A 643 -11.40 2.92 -20.33
C GLY A 643 -12.07 1.56 -20.23
N ILE A 644 -12.07 0.89 -19.08
CA ILE A 644 -12.57 -0.49 -18.93
C ILE A 644 -13.96 -0.50 -18.29
N ARG A 645 -14.95 -1.05 -19.01
CA ARG A 645 -16.33 -1.20 -18.50
C ARG A 645 -16.90 -2.59 -18.80
N PRO A 646 -17.56 -3.25 -17.82
CA PRO A 646 -18.21 -4.54 -18.09
C PRO A 646 -19.41 -4.35 -19.04
N LEU A 647 -19.48 -5.21 -20.07
CA LEU A 647 -20.62 -5.35 -20.98
C LEU A 647 -21.39 -6.65 -20.75
N ALA A 648 -20.79 -7.62 -20.06
CA ALA A 648 -21.42 -8.86 -19.63
C ALA A 648 -20.95 -9.23 -18.20
N PRO A 649 -21.71 -10.06 -17.48
CA PRO A 649 -21.36 -10.50 -16.13
C PRO A 649 -19.93 -11.05 -16.01
N GLY A 650 -19.25 -10.70 -14.91
CA GLY A 650 -17.91 -11.19 -14.57
C GLY A 650 -16.81 -10.71 -15.51
N TYR A 651 -17.03 -9.58 -16.22
CA TYR A 651 -16.12 -9.04 -17.24
C TYR A 651 -15.81 -10.01 -18.38
N SER A 652 -16.66 -11.02 -18.61
CA SER A 652 -16.54 -11.93 -19.77
C SER A 652 -16.60 -11.19 -21.11
N LYS A 653 -17.20 -10.00 -21.13
CA LYS A 653 -17.13 -9.03 -22.22
C LYS A 653 -16.94 -7.63 -21.66
N ILE A 654 -16.00 -6.87 -22.21
CA ILE A 654 -15.66 -5.51 -21.77
C ILE A 654 -15.70 -4.52 -22.94
N ALA A 655 -16.02 -3.27 -22.64
CA ALA A 655 -15.73 -2.15 -23.53
C ALA A 655 -14.35 -1.60 -23.18
N PHE A 656 -13.58 -1.24 -24.21
CA PHE A 656 -12.33 -0.51 -24.08
C PHE A 656 -12.42 0.84 -24.78
N GLN A 657 -12.39 1.93 -23.99
CA GLN A 657 -12.49 3.30 -24.48
C GLN A 657 -11.78 4.27 -23.52
N PRO A 658 -10.43 4.34 -23.53
CA PRO A 658 -9.66 5.24 -22.69
C PRO A 658 -9.87 6.71 -23.09
N HIS A 659 -9.66 7.61 -22.13
CA HIS A 659 -9.78 9.05 -22.35
C HIS A 659 -8.67 9.82 -21.62
N ALA A 660 -8.04 10.76 -22.33
CA ALA A 660 -7.02 11.64 -21.76
C ALA A 660 -7.62 12.98 -21.35
N VAL A 661 -7.81 13.16 -20.05
CA VAL A 661 -8.29 14.42 -19.45
C VAL A 661 -7.22 15.54 -19.58
N PRO A 662 -7.60 16.82 -19.45
CA PRO A 662 -6.66 17.93 -19.55
C PRO A 662 -5.47 17.77 -18.59
N GLY A 663 -4.25 17.97 -19.10
CA GLY A 663 -3.01 17.84 -18.32
C GLY A 663 -2.45 16.42 -18.20
N MET A 664 -3.15 15.39 -18.68
CA MET A 664 -2.68 14.01 -18.70
C MET A 664 -2.26 13.60 -20.11
N ASN A 665 -1.01 13.16 -20.29
CA ASN A 665 -0.50 12.67 -21.57
C ASN A 665 -0.21 11.17 -21.55
N ARG A 666 -0.05 10.54 -20.38
CA ARG A 666 0.11 9.10 -20.28
C ARG A 666 -0.57 8.54 -19.04
N CYS A 667 -1.11 7.34 -19.19
CA CYS A 667 -1.73 6.63 -18.08
C CYS A 667 -1.50 5.12 -18.23
N GLN A 668 -1.31 4.45 -17.11
CA GLN A 668 -1.29 3.00 -17.03
C GLN A 668 -1.93 2.51 -15.74
N GLY A 669 -2.47 1.29 -15.78
CA GLY A 669 -3.09 0.71 -14.60
C GLY A 669 -3.68 -0.65 -14.87
N THR A 670 -4.16 -1.27 -13.80
CA THR A 670 -4.83 -2.56 -13.81
C THR A 670 -6.24 -2.40 -13.27
N VAL A 671 -7.19 -3.14 -13.85
CA VAL A 671 -8.56 -3.28 -13.36
C VAL A 671 -8.75 -4.72 -12.91
N SER A 672 -9.12 -4.93 -11.65
CA SER A 672 -9.41 -6.26 -11.12
C SER A 672 -10.63 -6.86 -11.82
N THR A 673 -10.56 -8.13 -12.23
CA THR A 673 -11.72 -8.89 -12.73
C THR A 673 -11.69 -10.32 -12.20
N PRO A 674 -12.84 -11.03 -12.14
CA PRO A 674 -12.87 -12.44 -11.70
C PRO A 674 -12.04 -13.39 -12.56
N LEU A 675 -11.77 -13.04 -13.83
CA LEU A 675 -10.95 -13.84 -14.74
C LEU A 675 -9.45 -13.52 -14.62
N GLY A 676 -9.08 -12.50 -13.86
CA GLY A 676 -7.73 -11.97 -13.72
C GLY A 676 -7.66 -10.46 -14.02
N PRO A 677 -6.55 -9.79 -13.69
CA PRO A 677 -6.40 -8.35 -13.93
C PRO A 677 -6.37 -8.03 -15.42
N VAL A 678 -7.05 -6.95 -15.82
CA VAL A 678 -6.91 -6.33 -17.15
C VAL A 678 -5.92 -5.18 -17.04
N LEU A 679 -4.79 -5.27 -17.76
CA LEU A 679 -3.77 -4.22 -17.80
C LEU A 679 -4.04 -3.29 -18.98
N VAL A 680 -3.98 -1.98 -18.73
CA VAL A 680 -4.12 -0.94 -19.73
C VAL A 680 -2.92 0.01 -19.65
N ARG A 681 -2.42 0.42 -20.81
CA ARG A 681 -1.52 1.57 -20.95
C ARG A 681 -1.94 2.41 -22.15
N TRP A 682 -1.82 3.72 -22.06
CA TRP A 682 -1.94 4.58 -23.22
C TRP A 682 -1.08 5.84 -23.10
N GLU A 683 -0.70 6.38 -24.26
CA GLU A 683 0.04 7.64 -24.39
C GLU A 683 -0.57 8.50 -25.51
N LYS A 684 -0.80 9.78 -25.18
CA LYS A 684 -1.34 10.80 -26.07
C LYS A 684 -0.25 11.35 -26.98
N GLN A 685 -0.44 11.19 -28.27
CA GLN A 685 0.46 11.68 -29.30
C GLN A 685 0.26 13.17 -29.56
N ALA A 686 1.22 13.80 -30.24
CA ALA A 686 1.18 15.23 -30.57
C ALA A 686 -0.04 15.65 -31.43
N ASP A 687 -0.63 14.72 -32.18
CA ASP A 687 -1.86 14.95 -32.96
C ASP A 687 -3.16 14.76 -32.15
N GLY A 688 -3.03 14.43 -30.87
CA GLY A 688 -4.12 14.19 -29.93
C GLY A 688 -4.65 12.74 -29.91
N THR A 689 -4.14 11.86 -30.77
CA THR A 689 -4.53 10.43 -30.76
C THR A 689 -3.94 9.70 -29.56
N LEU A 690 -4.63 8.67 -29.06
CA LEU A 690 -4.14 7.84 -27.96
C LEU A 690 -3.59 6.52 -28.51
N VAL A 691 -2.29 6.29 -28.37
CA VAL A 691 -1.69 4.98 -28.63
C VAL A 691 -1.87 4.13 -27.38
N SER A 692 -2.63 3.05 -27.50
CA SER A 692 -3.05 2.26 -26.34
C SER A 692 -2.71 0.78 -26.48
N THR A 693 -2.41 0.12 -25.36
CA THR A 693 -2.24 -1.32 -25.23
C THR A 693 -3.14 -1.85 -24.13
N ILE A 694 -3.81 -2.97 -24.40
CA ILE A 694 -4.66 -3.68 -23.44
C ILE A 694 -4.25 -5.16 -23.40
N GLU A 695 -4.08 -5.69 -22.19
CA GLU A 695 -3.88 -7.12 -21.92
C GLU A 695 -5.03 -7.60 -21.02
N ALA A 696 -5.79 -8.58 -21.49
CA ALA A 696 -6.87 -9.18 -20.73
C ALA A 696 -6.64 -10.69 -20.57
N PRO A 697 -7.09 -11.30 -19.46
CA PRO A 697 -6.99 -12.74 -19.27
C PRO A 697 -7.84 -13.52 -20.28
N GLU A 698 -7.53 -14.81 -20.42
CA GLU A 698 -8.30 -15.72 -21.28
C GLU A 698 -9.79 -15.72 -20.88
N GLY A 699 -10.67 -15.66 -21.88
CA GLY A 699 -12.12 -15.63 -21.68
C GLY A 699 -12.76 -14.23 -21.64
N VAL A 700 -11.96 -13.15 -21.68
CA VAL A 700 -12.46 -11.78 -21.80
C VAL A 700 -12.57 -11.38 -23.27
N GLU A 701 -13.79 -11.09 -23.74
CA GLU A 701 -14.04 -10.48 -25.06
C GLU A 701 -13.92 -8.94 -24.96
N ILE A 702 -13.02 -8.35 -25.77
CA ILE A 702 -12.83 -6.89 -25.81
C ILE A 702 -13.62 -6.29 -26.96
N VAL A 703 -14.51 -5.35 -26.65
CA VAL A 703 -15.19 -4.48 -27.62
C VAL A 703 -14.47 -3.15 -27.66
N ASP A 704 -13.71 -2.93 -28.73
CA ASP A 704 -13.01 -1.68 -28.95
C ASP A 704 -13.99 -0.54 -29.34
N GLY A 705 -13.96 0.53 -28.57
CA GLY A 705 -14.69 1.77 -28.83
C GLY A 705 -13.82 2.96 -29.27
N THR A 706 -12.51 2.75 -29.46
CA THR A 706 -11.53 3.82 -29.80
C THR A 706 -11.56 4.21 -31.27
N GLY A 707 -11.96 3.29 -32.16
CA GLY A 707 -11.90 3.50 -33.61
C GLY A 707 -10.45 3.57 -34.14
N ASP A 708 -9.48 3.07 -33.37
CA ASP A 708 -8.07 3.00 -33.75
C ASP A 708 -7.73 1.63 -34.36
N ASP A 709 -7.51 1.60 -35.67
CA ASP A 709 -7.05 0.39 -36.40
C ASP A 709 -5.67 -0.13 -35.92
N ARG A 710 -4.97 0.61 -35.04
CA ARG A 710 -3.66 0.25 -34.47
C ARG A 710 -3.74 -0.37 -33.09
N LEU A 711 -4.92 -0.70 -32.59
CA LEU A 711 -5.08 -1.42 -31.35
C LEU A 711 -4.27 -2.71 -31.42
N GLN A 712 -3.13 -2.70 -30.75
CA GLN A 712 -2.33 -3.89 -30.60
C GLN A 712 -2.89 -4.57 -29.36
N PRO A 713 -3.65 -5.68 -29.49
CA PRO A 713 -3.78 -6.56 -28.35
C PRO A 713 -2.36 -6.86 -27.90
N LEU A 714 -2.07 -6.61 -26.62
CA LEU A 714 -1.05 -7.41 -25.97
C LEU A 714 -1.69 -8.81 -25.94
N THR A 715 -1.55 -9.55 -27.04
CA THR A 715 -1.58 -10.99 -26.94
C THR A 715 -0.60 -11.25 -25.83
N ARG A 716 -1.09 -11.80 -24.71
CA ARG A 716 -0.23 -12.58 -23.84
C ARG A 716 0.54 -13.43 -24.82
N GLY A 717 1.82 -13.16 -24.95
CA GLY A 717 2.66 -13.88 -25.85
C GLY A 717 2.70 -15.30 -25.32
N GLU A 718 1.70 -16.11 -25.62
CA GLU A 718 1.99 -17.32 -26.36
C GLU A 718 2.55 -16.85 -27.72
N SER A 719 3.74 -16.22 -27.71
CA SER A 719 4.73 -16.77 -28.61
C SER A 719 4.70 -18.25 -28.25
N GLU A 720 4.23 -19.09 -29.16
CA GLU A 720 4.77 -20.44 -29.19
C GLU A 720 6.28 -20.23 -29.04
N VAL A 721 6.78 -20.53 -27.84
CA VAL A 721 8.18 -20.38 -27.46
C VAL A 721 8.88 -21.27 -28.45
N ASN A 722 9.36 -20.69 -29.55
CA ASN A 722 9.90 -21.47 -30.64
C ASN A 722 11.18 -22.09 -30.09
N PRO A 723 11.23 -23.42 -29.84
CA PRO A 723 12.38 -24.00 -29.16
C PRO A 723 13.68 -23.81 -29.96
N SER A 724 13.59 -23.51 -31.27
CA SER A 724 14.76 -23.15 -32.06
C SER A 724 15.37 -21.79 -31.69
N GLU A 725 14.55 -20.81 -31.26
CA GLU A 725 15.03 -19.49 -30.81
C GLU A 725 15.83 -19.59 -29.50
N PHE A 726 15.53 -20.60 -28.67
CA PHE A 726 16.30 -20.89 -27.45
C PHE A 726 17.58 -21.69 -27.71
N LYS A 727 17.64 -22.45 -28.81
CA LYS A 727 18.87 -23.18 -29.20
C LYS A 727 19.91 -22.25 -29.81
N GLU A 728 19.48 -21.25 -30.58
CA GLU A 728 20.36 -20.24 -31.18
C GLU A 728 19.80 -18.84 -30.93
N PRO A 729 19.94 -18.29 -29.70
CA PRO A 729 19.40 -16.98 -29.37
C PRO A 729 20.03 -15.88 -30.23
N ALA A 730 19.27 -14.83 -30.51
CA ALA A 730 19.78 -13.64 -31.19
C ALA A 730 20.90 -12.97 -30.38
N VAL A 731 21.74 -12.14 -31.03
CA VAL A 731 22.99 -11.63 -30.45
C VAL A 731 22.77 -10.80 -29.19
N GLU A 732 21.66 -10.10 -29.12
CA GLU A 732 21.20 -9.27 -28.02
C GLU A 732 20.85 -10.08 -26.76
N PHE A 733 20.49 -11.36 -26.89
CA PHE A 733 20.15 -12.23 -25.75
C PHE A 733 21.35 -13.06 -25.25
N ARG A 734 22.52 -12.89 -25.87
CA ARG A 734 23.75 -13.59 -25.51
C ARG A 734 24.56 -12.77 -24.47
N PRO A 735 25.42 -13.43 -23.68
CA PRO A 735 26.25 -12.74 -22.68
C PRO A 735 27.23 -11.76 -23.33
N VAL A 736 27.62 -10.75 -22.55
CA VAL A 736 28.62 -9.73 -22.90
C VAL A 736 29.67 -9.66 -21.79
N PRO A 737 30.70 -10.51 -21.80
CA PRO A 737 31.72 -10.55 -20.74
C PRO A 737 32.65 -9.33 -20.73
N PHE A 738 33.24 -9.08 -19.57
CA PHE A 738 34.41 -8.21 -19.45
C PHE A 738 35.63 -8.87 -20.07
N TRP A 739 36.21 -8.21 -21.08
CA TRP A 739 37.44 -8.63 -21.73
C TRP A 739 38.60 -7.80 -21.22
N SER A 740 39.31 -8.35 -20.24
CA SER A 740 40.41 -7.69 -19.53
C SER A 740 41.62 -7.48 -20.44
N TRP A 741 41.72 -6.30 -21.04
CA TRP A 741 42.87 -5.85 -21.83
C TRP A 741 44.03 -5.49 -20.91
N ASN A 742 45.05 -6.33 -20.94
CA ASN A 742 46.30 -6.20 -20.21
C ASN A 742 47.49 -6.60 -21.09
N GLY A 743 48.72 -6.38 -20.63
CA GLY A 743 49.91 -6.65 -21.43
C GLY A 743 49.98 -5.84 -22.73
N GLY A 744 50.71 -6.34 -23.72
CA GLY A 744 50.80 -5.72 -25.05
C GLY A 744 49.74 -6.28 -26.01
N LEU A 745 48.83 -5.42 -26.46
CA LEU A 745 47.77 -5.80 -27.39
C LEU A 745 48.33 -6.01 -28.81
N THR A 746 47.94 -7.10 -29.48
CA THR A 746 48.37 -7.40 -30.86
C THR A 746 47.16 -7.71 -31.75
N PRO A 747 47.13 -7.19 -33.00
CA PRO A 747 46.06 -7.45 -33.95
C PRO A 747 45.66 -8.91 -34.11
N GLU A 748 46.63 -9.82 -34.18
CA GLU A 748 46.42 -11.24 -34.41
C GLU A 748 45.69 -11.90 -33.24
N ARG A 749 46.08 -11.56 -32.00
CA ARG A 749 45.49 -12.13 -30.80
C ARG A 749 44.09 -11.58 -30.55
N LEU A 750 43.88 -10.29 -30.77
CA LEU A 750 42.57 -9.65 -30.67
C LEU A 750 41.55 -10.37 -31.60
N ARG A 751 41.87 -10.51 -32.90
CA ARG A 751 40.99 -11.23 -33.86
C ARG A 751 40.74 -12.68 -33.46
N THR A 752 41.80 -13.37 -33.00
CA THR A 752 41.71 -14.77 -32.56
C THR A 752 40.75 -14.91 -31.38
N GLN A 753 40.86 -14.06 -30.36
CA GLN A 753 39.98 -14.12 -29.18
C GLN A 753 38.54 -13.72 -29.51
N ILE A 754 38.32 -12.73 -30.38
CA ILE A 754 36.96 -12.37 -30.84
C ILE A 754 36.32 -13.56 -31.57
N SER A 755 37.07 -14.23 -32.45
CA SER A 755 36.59 -15.42 -33.16
C SER A 755 36.25 -16.57 -32.18
N GLN A 756 37.09 -16.79 -31.16
CA GLN A 756 36.83 -17.76 -30.10
C GLN A 756 35.59 -17.43 -29.26
N MET A 757 35.36 -16.14 -28.94
CA MET A 757 34.14 -15.70 -28.25
C MET A 757 32.90 -15.97 -29.11
N ARG A 758 32.96 -15.71 -30.43
CA ARG A 758 31.86 -16.02 -31.36
C ARG A 758 31.54 -17.51 -31.39
N GLU A 759 32.56 -18.35 -31.51
CA GLU A 759 32.43 -19.82 -31.50
C GLU A 759 31.86 -20.34 -30.17
N ALA A 760 32.20 -19.67 -29.05
CA ALA A 760 31.64 -19.96 -27.74
C ALA A 760 30.19 -19.48 -27.56
N GLY A 761 29.60 -18.73 -28.50
CA GLY A 761 28.21 -18.26 -28.38
C GLY A 761 28.06 -16.95 -27.61
N VAL A 762 29.13 -16.17 -27.49
CA VAL A 762 29.10 -14.82 -26.89
C VAL A 762 28.51 -13.81 -27.87
N GLY A 763 27.74 -12.84 -27.36
CA GLY A 763 27.07 -11.82 -28.17
C GLY A 763 27.93 -10.58 -28.43
N GLY A 764 28.78 -10.24 -27.47
CA GLY A 764 29.67 -9.08 -27.55
C GLY A 764 30.70 -9.10 -26.44
N PHE A 765 31.43 -8.00 -26.24
CA PHE A 765 32.42 -7.87 -25.17
C PHE A 765 32.60 -6.41 -24.76
N PHE A 766 32.92 -6.18 -23.49
CA PHE A 766 33.38 -4.88 -23.00
C PHE A 766 34.90 -4.82 -23.06
N MET A 767 35.45 -3.82 -23.77
CA MET A 767 36.90 -3.63 -23.94
C MET A 767 37.50 -2.97 -22.70
N HIS A 768 37.77 -3.77 -21.66
CA HIS A 768 38.12 -3.30 -20.33
C HIS A 768 39.62 -3.13 -20.14
N ALA A 769 40.11 -1.88 -20.06
CA ALA A 769 41.50 -1.62 -19.69
C ALA A 769 41.77 -2.05 -18.23
N ARG A 770 42.72 -2.97 -18.04
CA ARG A 770 43.01 -3.59 -16.74
C ARG A 770 44.49 -3.43 -16.34
N ASN A 771 44.76 -3.71 -15.07
CA ASN A 771 46.11 -3.64 -14.49
C ASN A 771 47.11 -4.47 -15.30
N GLY A 772 48.30 -3.90 -15.51
CA GLY A 772 49.36 -4.50 -16.32
C GLY A 772 49.26 -4.25 -17.83
N LEU A 773 48.36 -3.37 -18.29
CA LEU A 773 48.31 -2.90 -19.68
C LEU A 773 49.63 -2.19 -20.08
N LYS A 774 50.27 -2.67 -21.16
CA LYS A 774 51.49 -2.09 -21.74
C LYS A 774 51.17 -1.15 -22.91
N THR A 775 50.04 -1.34 -23.57
CA THR A 775 49.52 -0.39 -24.58
C THR A 775 49.08 0.91 -23.87
N GLY A 776 49.43 2.08 -24.40
CA GLY A 776 49.04 3.36 -23.81
C GLY A 776 47.52 3.56 -23.84
N TYR A 777 46.89 3.71 -22.67
CA TYR A 777 45.44 3.93 -22.56
C TYR A 777 45.06 5.29 -23.18
N LEU A 778 44.07 5.29 -24.08
CA LEU A 778 43.63 6.45 -24.87
C LEU A 778 44.69 7.07 -25.82
N ASP A 779 45.81 6.38 -26.03
CA ASP A 779 46.77 6.73 -27.09
C ASP A 779 46.30 6.18 -28.45
N GLU A 780 46.99 6.56 -29.54
CA GLU A 780 46.65 6.07 -30.89
C GLU A 780 46.72 4.54 -31.01
N ASP A 781 47.69 3.88 -30.35
CA ASP A 781 47.80 2.41 -30.35
C ASP A 781 46.59 1.75 -29.69
N TRP A 782 46.00 2.37 -28.66
CA TRP A 782 44.76 1.92 -28.04
C TRP A 782 43.59 2.01 -29.02
N PHE A 783 43.45 3.16 -29.69
CA PHE A 783 42.38 3.36 -30.65
C PHE A 783 42.52 2.51 -31.91
N ASP A 784 43.73 2.16 -32.33
CA ASP A 784 43.94 1.18 -33.40
C ASP A 784 43.47 -0.23 -32.99
N CYS A 785 43.68 -0.62 -31.73
CA CYS A 785 43.14 -1.86 -31.18
C CYS A 785 41.60 -1.83 -31.12
N VAL A 786 41.01 -0.73 -30.65
CA VAL A 786 39.54 -0.54 -30.61
C VAL A 786 38.93 -0.60 -32.01
N ARG A 787 39.52 0.12 -32.98
CA ARG A 787 39.10 0.11 -34.38
C ARG A 787 39.05 -1.31 -34.94
N LEU A 788 40.13 -2.07 -34.73
CA LEU A 788 40.23 -3.46 -35.18
C LEU A 788 39.14 -4.34 -34.54
N CYS A 789 38.85 -4.13 -33.25
CA CYS A 789 37.82 -4.91 -32.56
C CYS A 789 36.40 -4.57 -33.03
N ILE A 790 36.12 -3.30 -33.32
CA ILE A 790 34.85 -2.87 -33.91
C ILE A 790 34.70 -3.45 -35.32
N GLU A 791 35.71 -3.34 -36.18
CA GLU A 791 35.70 -3.91 -37.53
C GLU A 791 35.47 -5.43 -37.51
N GLU A 792 36.15 -6.14 -36.62
CA GLU A 792 36.03 -7.59 -36.50
C GLU A 792 34.69 -8.02 -35.88
N ALA A 793 34.17 -7.28 -34.90
CA ALA A 793 32.83 -7.51 -34.35
C ALA A 793 31.75 -7.32 -35.41
N ASP A 794 31.85 -6.27 -36.24
CA ASP A 794 30.92 -6.03 -37.35
C ASP A 794 30.94 -7.19 -38.35
N ARG A 795 32.14 -7.64 -38.74
CA ARG A 795 32.34 -8.79 -39.64
C ARG A 795 31.71 -10.08 -39.13
N LEU A 796 31.69 -10.28 -37.81
CA LEU A 796 31.20 -11.50 -37.16
C LEU A 796 29.76 -11.37 -36.62
N GLY A 797 29.14 -10.20 -36.75
CA GLY A 797 27.81 -9.92 -36.22
C GLY A 797 27.76 -9.91 -34.69
N MET A 798 28.85 -9.48 -34.03
CA MET A 798 28.95 -9.29 -32.58
C MET A 798 28.87 -7.80 -32.21
N LYS A 799 28.79 -7.50 -30.90
CA LYS A 799 28.81 -6.14 -30.36
C LYS A 799 30.11 -5.83 -29.64
N ALA A 800 30.69 -4.66 -29.90
CA ALA A 800 31.89 -4.16 -29.22
C ALA A 800 31.52 -2.99 -28.30
N TRP A 801 31.46 -3.24 -27.00
CA TRP A 801 31.06 -2.24 -26.01
C TRP A 801 32.26 -1.45 -25.50
N ILE A 802 32.04 -0.15 -25.27
CA ILE A 802 33.03 0.70 -24.62
C ILE A 802 32.94 0.46 -23.11
N TYR A 803 34.09 0.28 -22.49
CA TYR A 803 34.26 0.41 -21.05
C TYR A 803 35.00 1.74 -20.83
N ASP A 804 34.43 2.65 -20.05
CA ASP A 804 34.81 4.07 -20.05
C ASP A 804 36.04 4.42 -19.20
N GLU A 805 36.54 3.46 -18.42
CA GLU A 805 37.62 3.67 -17.44
C GLU A 805 38.84 2.74 -17.66
N LYS A 806 39.98 3.11 -17.08
CA LYS A 806 41.14 2.23 -16.87
C LYS A 806 41.16 1.74 -15.43
N GLY A 807 40.67 0.52 -15.22
CA GLY A 807 40.39 -0.02 -13.89
C GLY A 807 38.96 0.30 -13.46
N TRP A 808 38.79 0.67 -12.19
CA TRP A 808 37.54 1.05 -11.53
C TRP A 808 37.90 1.85 -10.26
N PRO A 809 36.98 2.63 -9.67
CA PRO A 809 35.66 3.01 -10.16
C PRO A 809 35.70 4.08 -11.25
N SER A 810 34.60 4.33 -11.96
CA SER A 810 34.58 5.22 -13.13
C SER A 810 34.63 6.71 -12.79
N GLY A 811 35.31 7.48 -13.64
CA GLY A 811 35.33 8.95 -13.60
C GLY A 811 36.72 9.58 -13.50
N PHE A 812 37.77 8.79 -13.25
CA PHE A 812 39.14 9.31 -13.07
C PHE A 812 40.03 9.16 -14.32
N ALA A 813 39.59 8.40 -15.32
CA ALA A 813 40.25 8.16 -16.62
C ALA A 813 41.73 7.77 -16.48
N GLY A 814 42.03 6.74 -15.69
CA GLY A 814 43.41 6.28 -15.46
C GLY A 814 44.33 7.33 -14.81
N GLY A 815 43.74 8.27 -14.06
CA GLY A 815 44.44 9.33 -13.32
C GLY A 815 44.53 10.67 -14.06
N ILE A 816 43.97 10.77 -15.27
CA ILE A 816 43.99 12.00 -16.08
C ILE A 816 43.18 13.12 -15.42
N ILE A 817 41.95 12.83 -15.00
CA ILE A 817 41.01 13.82 -14.43
C ILE A 817 41.51 14.43 -13.11
N PRO A 818 41.89 13.65 -12.08
CA PRO A 818 42.41 14.21 -10.82
C PRO A 818 43.73 14.99 -10.99
N SER A 819 44.47 14.76 -12.08
CA SER A 819 45.70 15.47 -12.41
C SER A 819 45.46 16.86 -13.02
N LEU A 820 44.23 17.16 -13.49
CA LEU A 820 43.88 18.48 -14.05
C LEU A 820 43.90 19.61 -13.01
N GLY A 821 43.72 19.28 -11.73
CA GLY A 821 43.77 20.26 -10.66
C GLY A 821 43.06 19.80 -9.39
N ARG A 822 43.30 20.51 -8.29
CA ARG A 822 42.72 20.22 -6.96
C ARG A 822 41.19 20.16 -6.99
N GLN A 823 40.56 20.99 -7.82
CA GLN A 823 39.10 21.07 -7.93
C GLN A 823 38.44 19.80 -8.48
N TYR A 824 39.17 18.96 -9.24
CA TYR A 824 38.63 17.73 -9.83
C TYR A 824 38.67 16.53 -8.88
N ARG A 825 39.44 16.63 -7.80
CA ARG A 825 39.67 15.54 -6.85
C ARG A 825 38.52 15.43 -5.87
N ALA A 826 38.25 14.20 -5.43
CA ALA A 826 37.22 13.89 -4.43
C ALA A 826 37.41 14.74 -3.17
N LYS A 827 36.29 15.22 -2.63
CA LYS A 827 36.25 16.01 -1.39
C LYS A 827 35.36 15.32 -0.38
N ALA A 828 35.76 15.38 0.88
CA ALA A 828 35.01 14.82 2.00
C ALA A 828 34.86 15.86 3.11
N LEU A 829 33.73 15.85 3.80
CA LEU A 829 33.56 16.51 5.08
C LEU A 829 34.11 15.57 6.14
N VAL A 830 35.12 16.00 6.89
CA VAL A 830 35.83 15.16 7.86
C VAL A 830 35.77 15.78 9.26
N MET A 831 35.49 14.96 10.26
CA MET A 831 35.52 15.37 11.67
C MET A 831 36.73 14.76 12.39
N LEU A 832 37.58 15.60 12.99
CA LEU A 832 38.77 15.17 13.74
C LEU A 832 38.73 15.65 15.20
N PRO A 833 39.27 14.87 16.15
CA PRO A 833 39.39 15.28 17.56
C PRO A 833 40.56 16.24 17.82
N GLU A 834 41.50 16.34 16.87
CA GLU A 834 42.67 17.20 16.99
C GLU A 834 42.77 18.15 15.78
N ARG A 835 43.30 19.34 16.02
CA ARG A 835 43.52 20.32 14.96
C ARG A 835 44.64 19.85 14.04
N ARG A 836 44.39 19.90 12.73
CA ARG A 836 45.38 19.61 11.69
C ARG A 836 45.71 20.89 10.93
N GLU A 837 47.00 21.11 10.67
CA GLU A 837 47.50 22.24 9.89
C GLU A 837 48.12 21.71 8.60
N ASP A 838 47.30 21.65 7.54
CA ASP A 838 47.68 21.17 6.21
C ASP A 838 46.72 21.78 5.18
N ASP A 839 46.88 23.07 4.90
CA ASP A 839 45.93 23.84 4.08
C ASP A 839 45.81 23.34 2.62
N GLU A 840 46.76 22.51 2.14
CA GLU A 840 46.66 21.89 0.82
C GLU A 840 45.60 20.79 0.80
N ILE A 841 45.51 20.00 1.88
CA ILE A 841 44.64 18.82 1.99
C ILE A 841 43.37 19.14 2.79
N CYS A 842 43.47 19.91 3.86
CA CYS A 842 42.40 20.15 4.83
C CYS A 842 42.12 21.64 4.97
N ARG A 843 40.90 22.08 4.63
CA ARG A 843 40.41 23.43 4.90
C ARG A 843 39.44 23.40 6.06
N LEU A 844 39.78 24.04 7.19
CA LEU A 844 38.92 24.10 8.37
C LEU A 844 37.61 24.86 8.02
N LEU A 845 36.48 24.21 8.25
CA LEU A 845 35.14 24.79 8.06
C LEU A 845 34.55 25.26 9.39
N LYS A 846 34.66 24.43 10.45
CA LYS A 846 34.02 24.70 11.74
C LYS A 846 34.78 24.04 12.90
N VAL A 847 34.73 24.70 14.06
CA VAL A 847 35.10 24.11 15.36
C VAL A 847 33.81 23.92 16.16
N TYR A 848 33.64 22.76 16.75
CA TYR A 848 32.46 22.35 17.50
C TYR A 848 32.87 21.80 18.87
N GLU A 849 32.10 22.11 19.92
CA GLU A 849 32.34 21.62 21.28
C GLU A 849 31.16 20.72 21.67
N ALA A 850 31.42 19.46 22.03
CA ALA A 850 30.42 18.52 22.52
C ALA A 850 30.98 17.65 23.64
N ASP A 851 30.19 17.43 24.69
CA ASP A 851 30.54 16.60 25.86
C ASP A 851 31.89 16.94 26.55
N GLY A 852 32.39 18.16 26.34
CA GLY A 852 33.69 18.61 26.87
C GLY A 852 34.87 18.34 25.94
N ASP A 853 34.64 17.76 24.78
CA ASP A 853 35.61 17.52 23.72
C ASP A 853 35.45 18.54 22.57
N THR A 854 36.59 18.93 22.00
CA THR A 854 36.64 19.84 20.85
C THR A 854 36.79 19.04 19.56
N HIS A 855 35.89 19.27 18.61
CA HIS A 855 35.90 18.66 17.28
C HIS A 855 36.19 19.70 16.19
N PHE A 856 36.99 19.30 15.21
CA PHE A 856 37.39 20.12 14.07
C PHE A 856 36.82 19.52 12.79
N LEU A 857 35.96 20.28 12.09
CA LEU A 857 35.34 19.86 10.84
C LEU A 857 36.02 20.51 9.64
N TYR A 858 36.45 19.70 8.68
CA TYR A 858 37.23 20.11 7.51
C TYR A 858 36.54 19.74 6.20
N GLU A 859 36.73 20.58 5.17
CA GLU A 859 36.74 20.11 3.79
C GLU A 859 38.09 19.45 3.55
N TRP A 860 38.08 18.16 3.24
CA TRP A 860 39.25 17.36 2.94
C TRP A 860 39.31 17.06 1.45
N VAL A 861 40.43 17.35 0.80
CA VAL A 861 40.68 17.00 -0.60
C VAL A 861 41.62 15.81 -0.68
N GLN A 862 41.25 14.79 -1.45
CA GLN A 862 42.13 13.63 -1.60
C GLN A 862 43.48 14.01 -2.21
N PRO A 863 44.60 13.64 -1.57
CA PRO A 863 45.92 13.85 -2.13
C PRO A 863 46.20 12.90 -3.29
N LEU A 864 47.14 13.27 -4.15
CA LEU A 864 47.70 12.35 -5.15
C LEU A 864 48.63 11.33 -4.45
N GLY A 865 48.91 10.23 -5.14
CA GLY A 865 49.86 9.20 -4.70
C GLY A 865 49.24 7.84 -4.42
N ASP A 866 47.95 7.65 -4.71
CA ASP A 866 47.29 6.37 -4.52
C ASP A 866 47.57 5.45 -5.72
N ALA A 867 48.27 4.34 -5.46
CA ALA A 867 48.66 3.38 -6.49
C ALA A 867 47.46 2.77 -7.25
N ARG A 868 46.26 2.75 -6.65
CA ARG A 868 45.05 2.23 -7.30
C ARG A 868 44.54 3.15 -8.40
N PHE A 869 44.82 4.45 -8.29
CA PHE A 869 44.48 5.47 -9.27
C PHE A 869 45.70 5.90 -10.09
N GLU A 870 46.62 4.96 -10.38
CA GLU A 870 47.84 5.25 -11.15
C GLU A 870 48.73 6.33 -10.47
N ASN A 871 48.80 6.29 -9.14
CA ASN A 871 49.44 7.31 -8.28
C ASN A 871 48.74 8.68 -8.30
N ALA A 872 47.48 8.75 -8.74
CA ALA A 872 46.63 9.93 -8.61
C ALA A 872 45.68 9.81 -7.39
N SER A 873 44.41 10.17 -7.55
CA SER A 873 43.35 10.10 -6.54
C SER A 873 42.00 9.80 -7.21
N TYR A 874 40.95 9.56 -6.43
CA TYR A 874 39.59 9.58 -6.98
C TYR A 874 39.08 11.01 -7.22
N VAL A 875 37.87 11.14 -7.76
CA VAL A 875 37.31 12.39 -8.30
C VAL A 875 36.02 12.83 -7.60
N ASP A 876 35.68 14.12 -7.72
CA ASP A 876 34.44 14.70 -7.16
C ASP A 876 33.30 14.63 -8.18
N LEU A 877 32.53 13.53 -8.16
CA LEU A 877 31.39 13.33 -9.06
C LEU A 877 30.14 14.14 -8.68
N LEU A 878 30.19 14.89 -7.57
CA LEU A 878 29.13 15.84 -7.19
C LEU A 878 29.30 17.18 -7.93
N ASP A 879 30.39 17.39 -8.67
CA ASP A 879 30.63 18.55 -9.51
C ASP A 879 30.54 18.17 -10.99
N GLY A 880 29.51 18.66 -11.69
CA GLY A 880 29.25 18.30 -13.09
C GLY A 880 30.39 18.66 -14.04
N ARG A 881 31.24 19.64 -13.69
CA ARG A 881 32.43 19.99 -14.49
C ARG A 881 33.47 18.87 -14.51
N VAL A 882 33.47 18.01 -13.49
CA VAL A 882 34.34 16.84 -13.40
C VAL A 882 33.85 15.75 -14.37
N THR A 883 32.55 15.48 -14.39
CA THR A 883 31.93 14.56 -15.35
C THR A 883 32.09 15.05 -16.79
N GLU A 884 31.89 16.35 -17.04
CA GLU A 884 32.15 16.94 -18.35
C GLU A 884 33.61 16.76 -18.78
N ALA A 885 34.57 17.01 -17.88
CA ALA A 885 35.98 16.78 -18.17
C ALA A 885 36.28 15.29 -18.42
N PHE A 886 35.62 14.38 -17.72
CA PHE A 886 35.71 12.94 -17.96
C PHE A 886 35.24 12.60 -19.38
N ILE A 887 34.02 13.00 -19.78
CA ILE A 887 33.48 12.81 -21.14
C ILE A 887 34.42 13.39 -22.21
N GLU A 888 34.96 14.58 -21.97
CA GLU A 888 35.81 15.27 -22.94
C GLU A 888 37.18 14.59 -23.13
N ARG A 889 37.68 13.90 -22.10
CA ARG A 889 38.94 13.16 -22.15
C ARG A 889 38.80 11.69 -22.55
N THR A 890 37.61 11.11 -22.42
CA THR A 890 37.36 9.70 -22.76
C THR A 890 36.38 9.59 -23.93
N HIS A 891 35.08 9.73 -23.67
CA HIS A 891 33.96 9.49 -24.57
C HIS A 891 34.08 10.24 -25.91
N ARG A 892 34.53 11.49 -25.90
CA ARG A 892 34.70 12.30 -27.13
C ARG A 892 35.81 11.82 -28.05
N HIS A 893 36.83 11.18 -27.49
CA HIS A 893 37.87 10.55 -28.31
C HIS A 893 37.34 9.31 -29.03
N TYR A 894 36.42 8.56 -28.41
CA TYR A 894 35.69 7.47 -29.05
C TYR A 894 34.72 8.00 -30.11
N GLU A 895 33.94 9.04 -29.81
CA GLU A 895 33.00 9.68 -30.75
C GLU A 895 33.72 10.17 -32.01
N ALA A 896 34.84 10.89 -31.85
CA ALA A 896 35.60 11.45 -32.96
C ALA A 896 36.14 10.39 -33.94
N ARG A 897 36.39 9.16 -33.47
CA ARG A 897 36.96 8.06 -34.26
C ARG A 897 35.93 7.05 -34.74
N PHE A 898 34.88 6.80 -33.95
CA PHE A 898 33.96 5.69 -34.14
C PHE A 898 32.48 6.07 -34.10
N GLY A 899 32.14 7.37 -34.13
CA GLY A 899 30.76 7.82 -34.08
C GLY A 899 29.86 7.22 -35.17
N SER A 900 30.41 6.86 -36.33
CA SER A 900 29.66 6.16 -37.40
C SER A 900 29.22 4.73 -37.04
N SER A 901 29.80 4.15 -35.99
CA SER A 901 29.53 2.81 -35.49
C SER A 901 28.60 2.79 -34.27
N PHE A 902 28.30 3.97 -33.70
CA PHE A 902 27.41 4.11 -32.55
C PHE A 902 25.97 3.69 -32.90
N GLY A 903 25.31 3.03 -31.95
CA GLY A 903 23.97 2.43 -32.13
C GLY A 903 23.95 1.22 -33.06
N ARG A 904 25.09 0.83 -33.66
CA ARG A 904 25.20 -0.30 -34.59
C ARG A 904 26.08 -1.39 -34.00
N THR A 905 27.38 -1.33 -34.26
CA THR A 905 28.37 -2.30 -33.78
C THR A 905 28.86 -1.95 -32.38
N VAL A 906 28.87 -0.64 -32.06
CA VAL A 906 29.09 -0.12 -30.71
C VAL A 906 27.73 0.28 -30.14
N PRO A 907 27.09 -0.59 -29.35
CA PRO A 907 25.74 -0.33 -28.88
C PRO A 907 25.70 0.63 -27.69
N GLY A 908 26.79 0.77 -26.92
CA GLY A 908 26.75 1.51 -25.67
C GLY A 908 28.07 1.53 -24.90
N VAL A 909 27.98 2.13 -23.71
CA VAL A 909 29.07 2.37 -22.75
C VAL A 909 28.71 1.75 -21.41
N PHE A 910 29.71 1.13 -20.77
CA PHE A 910 29.65 0.63 -19.40
C PHE A 910 30.43 1.55 -18.46
N SER A 911 29.78 2.03 -17.39
CA SER A 911 30.41 2.69 -16.24
C SER A 911 30.38 1.76 -15.03
N ASP A 912 31.53 1.58 -14.40
CA ASP A 912 31.75 0.64 -13.30
C ASP A 912 31.91 1.34 -11.94
N GLU A 913 31.14 0.88 -10.94
CA GLU A 913 31.18 1.23 -9.52
C GLU A 913 31.25 2.73 -9.15
N ALA A 914 30.74 3.63 -9.99
CA ALA A 914 30.79 5.06 -9.70
C ALA A 914 30.15 5.37 -8.33
N CYS A 915 30.80 6.22 -7.54
CA CYS A 915 30.36 6.58 -6.19
C CYS A 915 30.57 8.07 -5.88
N ALA A 916 29.76 8.59 -4.95
CA ALA A 916 29.80 9.97 -4.49
C ALA A 916 31.05 10.25 -3.64
N LEU A 917 31.52 9.26 -2.88
CA LEU A 917 32.77 9.33 -2.13
C LEU A 917 33.41 7.94 -1.99
N LEU A 918 34.68 7.85 -2.37
CA LEU A 918 35.53 6.70 -2.05
C LEU A 918 36.42 7.06 -0.85
N TRP A 919 36.00 6.74 0.37
CA TRP A 919 36.77 6.99 1.60
C TRP A 919 37.19 5.69 2.25
N LEU A 920 38.48 5.55 2.54
CA LEU A 920 39.07 4.26 2.95
C LEU A 920 39.89 4.35 4.23
N ASN A 921 39.72 5.44 4.97
CA ASN A 921 40.24 5.56 6.31
C ASN A 921 39.09 5.30 7.31
N PRO A 922 38.92 4.06 7.80
CA PRO A 922 37.79 3.71 8.66
C PRO A 922 37.84 4.41 10.03
N ASP A 923 39.03 4.87 10.45
CA ASP A 923 39.22 5.52 11.75
C ASP A 923 38.84 7.01 11.74
N VAL A 924 38.48 7.55 10.57
CA VAL A 924 38.15 8.97 10.39
C VAL A 924 36.75 9.10 9.76
N PRO A 925 35.74 9.57 10.54
CA PRO A 925 34.41 9.82 10.01
C PRO A 925 34.44 10.82 8.86
N ALA A 926 33.88 10.43 7.72
CA ALA A 926 33.87 11.22 6.50
C ALA A 926 32.53 11.10 5.77
N LEU A 927 32.09 12.20 5.15
CA LEU A 927 30.86 12.26 4.34
C LEU A 927 31.14 12.92 2.98
N PRO A 928 30.38 12.60 1.90
CA PRO A 928 30.59 13.18 0.57
C PRO A 928 30.50 14.71 0.56
N TRP A 929 31.46 15.42 -0.03
CA TRP A 929 31.43 16.88 -0.03
C TRP A 929 31.77 17.46 -1.39
N THR A 930 31.29 18.67 -1.66
CA THR A 930 31.75 19.51 -2.78
C THR A 930 31.82 20.97 -2.36
N THR A 931 32.67 21.77 -3.02
CA THR A 931 33.09 23.08 -2.50
C THR A 931 31.96 24.10 -2.30
N ASN A 932 30.89 24.02 -3.09
CA ASN A 932 29.72 24.90 -3.00
C ASN A 932 28.49 24.21 -2.38
N LEU A 933 28.68 23.11 -1.64
CA LEU A 933 27.56 22.32 -1.11
C LEU A 933 26.66 23.12 -0.16
N ASP A 934 27.21 23.99 0.69
CA ASP A 934 26.40 24.84 1.59
C ASP A 934 25.51 25.83 0.83
N GLU A 935 26.01 26.39 -0.27
CA GLU A 935 25.25 27.33 -1.12
C GLU A 935 24.09 26.59 -1.80
N LEU A 936 24.39 25.43 -2.42
CA LEU A 936 23.38 24.57 -3.04
C LEU A 936 22.33 24.08 -2.03
N PHE A 937 22.77 23.78 -0.82
CA PHE A 937 21.90 23.37 0.28
C PHE A 937 20.99 24.52 0.72
N PHE A 938 21.54 25.72 0.89
CA PHE A 938 20.77 26.91 1.24
C PHE A 938 19.72 27.24 0.18
N ASP A 939 20.09 27.21 -1.11
CA ASP A 939 19.19 27.51 -2.21
C ASP A 939 17.98 26.56 -2.25
N LYS A 940 18.19 25.29 -1.84
CA LYS A 940 17.13 24.27 -1.85
C LYS A 940 16.26 24.27 -0.58
N TYR A 941 16.87 24.37 0.59
CA TYR A 941 16.19 24.16 1.87
C TYR A 941 15.97 25.45 2.68
N GLY A 942 16.49 26.59 2.21
CA GLY A 942 16.29 27.89 2.83
C GLY A 942 17.09 28.13 4.13
N TYR A 943 18.06 27.27 4.45
CA TYR A 943 18.96 27.44 5.60
C TYR A 943 20.37 26.94 5.30
N SER A 944 21.37 27.49 6.01
CA SER A 944 22.78 27.10 5.82
C SER A 944 23.11 25.85 6.64
N LEU A 945 23.85 24.94 6.03
CA LEU A 945 24.38 23.72 6.60
C LEU A 945 25.63 23.99 7.46
N LEU A 946 26.42 25.04 7.18
CA LEU A 946 27.65 25.37 7.91
C LEU A 946 27.48 25.46 9.44
N PRO A 947 26.42 26.11 10.00
CA PRO A 947 26.17 26.11 11.44
C PRO A 947 25.83 24.72 12.01
N ARG A 948 25.37 23.78 11.18
CA ARG A 948 24.78 22.48 11.56
C ARG A 948 25.66 21.29 11.17
N LEU A 949 26.89 21.48 10.71
CA LEU A 949 27.76 20.38 10.24
C LEU A 949 27.97 19.27 11.29
N HIS A 950 27.99 19.61 12.58
CA HIS A 950 28.12 18.64 13.67
C HIS A 950 26.95 17.65 13.70
N ALA A 951 25.74 18.08 13.35
CA ALA A 951 24.53 17.25 13.34
C ALA A 951 24.62 16.12 12.29
N LEU A 952 25.50 16.25 11.29
CA LEU A 952 25.77 15.17 10.33
C LEU A 952 26.54 13.99 10.97
N PHE A 953 27.33 14.25 12.02
CA PHE A 953 28.15 13.24 12.69
C PHE A 953 27.57 12.82 14.05
N LEU A 954 27.00 13.77 14.79
CA LEU A 954 26.53 13.58 16.16
C LEU A 954 24.99 13.65 16.23
N PRO A 955 24.33 12.86 17.09
CA PRO A 955 22.87 12.83 17.20
C PRO A 955 22.34 14.00 18.06
N GLU A 956 22.67 15.24 17.68
CA GLU A 956 22.36 16.45 18.45
C GLU A 956 21.48 17.42 17.65
N GLY A 957 20.55 18.13 18.33
CA GLY A 957 19.67 19.10 17.68
C GLY A 957 18.70 18.47 16.68
N ASP A 958 18.55 19.10 15.51
CA ASP A 958 17.68 18.71 14.39
C ASP A 958 18.34 17.68 13.45
N PHE A 959 19.26 16.85 13.97
CA PHE A 959 20.12 15.97 13.17
C PHE A 959 19.38 15.06 12.18
N ARG A 960 18.18 14.58 12.51
CA ARG A 960 17.41 13.71 11.60
C ARG A 960 17.00 14.46 10.34
N SER A 961 16.40 15.64 10.50
CA SER A 961 15.99 16.50 9.39
C SER A 961 17.19 16.99 8.59
N VAL A 962 18.26 17.44 9.27
CA VAL A 962 19.48 17.91 8.60
C VAL A 962 20.15 16.80 7.79
N ARG A 963 20.24 15.58 8.33
CA ARG A 963 20.80 14.42 7.61
C ARG A 963 19.93 14.02 6.42
N TYR A 964 18.60 14.08 6.56
CA TYR A 964 17.68 13.80 5.47
C TYR A 964 17.86 14.80 4.33
N ASP A 965 17.84 16.09 4.62
CA ASP A 965 18.04 17.16 3.63
C ASP A 965 19.42 17.05 2.97
N TYR A 966 20.46 16.77 3.76
CA TYR A 966 21.83 16.62 3.29
C TYR A 966 21.97 15.46 2.31
N TRP A 967 21.53 14.27 2.70
CA TRP A 967 21.59 13.10 1.82
C TRP A 967 20.70 13.25 0.60
N SER A 968 19.52 13.87 0.75
CA SER A 968 18.64 14.18 -0.38
C SER A 968 19.32 15.07 -1.41
N LEU A 969 20.11 16.06 -0.97
CA LEU A 969 20.92 16.87 -1.88
C LEU A 969 22.08 16.10 -2.49
N VAL A 970 22.88 15.38 -1.69
CA VAL A 970 24.04 14.61 -2.19
C VAL A 970 23.61 13.63 -3.28
N VAL A 971 22.53 12.88 -3.05
CA VAL A 971 21.97 11.93 -4.02
C VAL A 971 21.51 12.62 -5.30
N GLU A 972 20.79 13.74 -5.18
CA GLU A 972 20.34 14.51 -6.33
C GLU A 972 21.52 15.04 -7.15
N LEU A 973 22.51 15.65 -6.49
CA LEU A 973 23.71 16.15 -7.17
C LEU A 973 24.44 15.02 -7.89
N PHE A 974 24.61 13.86 -7.26
CA PHE A 974 25.26 12.73 -7.90
C PHE A 974 24.47 12.22 -9.11
N ALA A 975 23.15 12.08 -8.98
CA ALA A 975 22.28 11.64 -10.06
C ALA A 975 22.31 12.61 -11.25
N GLU A 976 22.11 13.91 -10.99
CA GLU A 976 22.00 14.93 -12.02
C GLU A 976 23.34 15.26 -12.68
N ARG A 977 24.45 15.17 -11.95
CA ARG A 977 25.77 15.65 -12.43
C ARG A 977 26.68 14.54 -12.92
N PHE A 978 26.38 13.28 -12.61
CA PHE A 978 27.11 12.13 -13.13
C PHE A 978 26.20 11.25 -14.02
N SER A 979 25.25 10.54 -13.42
CA SER A 979 24.45 9.53 -14.13
C SER A 979 23.62 10.12 -15.25
N LYS A 980 22.91 11.22 -15.00
CA LYS A 980 22.12 11.93 -16.01
C LYS A 980 22.99 12.51 -17.13
N VAL A 981 24.15 13.08 -16.80
CA VAL A 981 25.05 13.67 -17.81
C VAL A 981 25.56 12.59 -18.77
N LEU A 982 25.96 11.43 -18.26
CA LEU A 982 26.37 10.29 -19.08
C LEU A 982 25.20 9.73 -19.88
N TYR A 983 24.03 9.60 -19.27
CA TYR A 983 22.79 9.18 -19.93
C TYR A 983 22.46 10.09 -21.12
N ASP A 984 22.34 11.40 -20.89
CA ASP A 984 21.97 12.39 -21.92
C ASP A 984 23.03 12.43 -23.03
N TRP A 985 24.31 12.26 -22.68
CA TRP A 985 25.39 12.17 -23.67
C TRP A 985 25.24 10.91 -24.54
N CYS A 986 24.98 9.75 -23.95
CA CYS A 986 24.79 8.49 -24.66
C CYS A 986 23.53 8.52 -25.53
N ASP A 987 22.40 8.95 -24.96
CA ASP A 987 21.08 8.99 -25.60
C ASP A 987 21.11 9.85 -26.87
N SER A 988 21.67 11.06 -26.77
CA SER A 988 21.80 11.97 -27.93
C SER A 988 22.73 11.47 -29.05
N ARG A 989 23.41 10.34 -28.85
CA ARG A 989 24.30 9.68 -29.82
C ARG A 989 23.83 8.28 -30.22
N GLY A 990 22.65 7.86 -29.77
CA GLY A 990 22.13 6.51 -30.01
C GLY A 990 22.95 5.41 -29.33
N LEU A 991 23.62 5.73 -28.23
CA LEU A 991 24.33 4.77 -27.38
C LEU A 991 23.49 4.42 -26.16
N LEU A 992 23.57 3.17 -25.75
CA LEU A 992 23.03 2.68 -24.49
C LEU A 992 24.03 2.98 -23.36
N TYR A 993 23.53 3.51 -22.26
CA TYR A 993 24.29 3.67 -21.02
C TYR A 993 23.91 2.55 -20.05
N THR A 994 24.90 1.79 -19.61
CA THR A 994 24.76 0.67 -18.68
C THR A 994 25.92 0.68 -17.68
N GLY A 995 25.84 -0.17 -16.67
CA GLY A 995 26.80 -0.17 -15.57
C GLY A 995 26.16 -0.60 -14.27
N HIS A 996 26.91 -0.46 -13.20
CA HIS A 996 26.44 -0.58 -11.83
C HIS A 996 27.22 0.39 -10.93
N LEU A 997 26.78 0.51 -9.68
CA LEU A 997 27.28 1.48 -8.71
C LEU A 997 27.94 0.75 -7.54
N MET A 998 28.68 1.50 -6.74
CA MET A 998 29.33 0.91 -5.56
C MET A 998 28.31 0.58 -4.46
N ALA A 999 28.51 -0.56 -3.77
CA ALA A 999 27.84 -0.90 -2.51
C ALA A 999 26.30 -1.08 -2.57
N GLU A 1000 25.76 -1.56 -3.69
CA GLU A 1000 24.32 -1.72 -3.95
C GLU A 1000 23.66 -2.87 -3.16
N ASP A 1001 24.44 -3.63 -2.40
CA ASP A 1001 24.07 -4.89 -1.74
C ASP A 1001 23.61 -4.72 -0.29
N LYS A 1002 23.73 -3.51 0.28
CA LYS A 1002 23.28 -3.18 1.65
C LYS A 1002 22.81 -1.74 1.78
N LEU A 1003 21.64 -1.49 2.36
CA LEU A 1003 21.10 -0.12 2.51
C LEU A 1003 22.01 0.83 3.30
N VAL A 1004 22.57 0.39 4.44
CA VAL A 1004 23.44 1.27 5.27
C VAL A 1004 24.77 1.54 4.56
N TYR A 1005 25.37 0.51 3.96
CA TYR A 1005 26.62 0.68 3.23
C TYR A 1005 26.37 1.54 1.98
N GLN A 1006 25.34 1.24 1.20
CA GLN A 1006 24.92 2.05 0.05
C GLN A 1006 24.82 3.54 0.38
N MET A 1007 24.25 3.89 1.55
CA MET A 1007 24.17 5.29 1.97
C MET A 1007 25.54 5.97 2.00
N GLU A 1008 26.58 5.32 2.51
CA GLU A 1008 27.94 5.89 2.63
C GLU A 1008 28.60 6.19 1.28
N TRP A 1009 28.27 5.42 0.24
CA TRP A 1009 28.97 5.43 -1.05
C TRP A 1009 28.21 6.19 -2.13
N VAL A 1010 26.90 5.99 -2.21
CA VAL A 1010 26.04 6.45 -3.33
C VAL A 1010 24.75 7.11 -2.85
N GLY A 1011 24.37 6.92 -1.57
CA GLY A 1011 23.09 7.34 -1.03
C GLY A 1011 21.97 6.41 -1.51
N ASP A 1012 21.41 6.71 -2.68
CA ASP A 1012 20.28 5.99 -3.28
C ASP A 1012 20.59 5.56 -4.72
N VAL A 1013 20.75 4.25 -4.93
CA VAL A 1013 21.03 3.67 -6.25
C VAL A 1013 19.84 3.76 -7.19
N MET A 1014 18.59 3.76 -6.69
CA MET A 1014 17.41 3.73 -7.56
C MET A 1014 17.26 5.02 -8.35
N ARG A 1015 17.60 6.18 -7.76
CA ARG A 1015 17.65 7.46 -8.47
C ARG A 1015 18.74 7.52 -9.54
N GLN A 1016 19.81 6.75 -9.37
CA GLN A 1016 20.87 6.66 -10.37
C GLN A 1016 20.43 5.78 -11.56
N TYR A 1017 19.76 4.65 -11.27
CA TYR A 1017 19.24 3.73 -12.29
C TYR A 1017 18.21 4.35 -13.23
N GLU A 1018 17.51 5.42 -12.82
CA GLU A 1018 16.61 6.18 -13.69
C GLU A 1018 17.32 6.64 -14.97
N TYR A 1019 18.58 7.04 -14.80
CA TYR A 1019 19.47 7.50 -15.84
C TYR A 1019 20.36 6.38 -16.38
N MET A 1020 19.84 5.15 -16.51
CA MET A 1020 20.50 4.08 -17.25
C MET A 1020 19.53 3.49 -18.28
N HIS A 1021 20.02 3.28 -19.51
CA HIS A 1021 19.24 2.63 -20.56
C HIS A 1021 19.08 1.13 -20.25
N ILE A 1022 20.14 0.53 -19.69
CA ILE A 1022 20.16 -0.82 -19.15
C ILE A 1022 20.74 -0.72 -17.73
N PRO A 1023 19.90 -0.57 -16.69
CA PRO A 1023 20.38 -0.55 -15.32
C PRO A 1023 21.00 -1.91 -14.98
N GLY A 1024 22.10 -1.90 -14.23
CA GLY A 1024 22.83 -3.11 -13.87
C GLY A 1024 23.10 -3.20 -12.37
N MET A 1025 23.48 -4.40 -11.93
CA MET A 1025 23.88 -4.68 -10.56
C MET A 1025 25.19 -5.46 -10.52
N ASP A 1026 25.84 -5.47 -9.35
CA ASP A 1026 27.01 -6.32 -9.09
C ASP A 1026 26.71 -7.55 -8.21
N HIS A 1027 27.13 -8.75 -8.65
CA HIS A 1027 27.04 -10.01 -7.89
C HIS A 1027 28.19 -10.98 -8.18
N LEU A 1028 29.37 -10.61 -7.67
CA LEU A 1028 30.63 -11.33 -7.91
C LEU A 1028 30.74 -12.71 -7.24
N GLY A 1029 30.20 -12.90 -6.03
CA GLY A 1029 30.50 -14.05 -5.15
C GLY A 1029 29.47 -15.18 -5.14
N ARG A 1030 29.80 -16.31 -4.49
CA ARG A 1030 28.93 -17.51 -4.40
C ARG A 1030 27.85 -17.41 -3.31
N TYR A 1031 27.22 -16.26 -3.13
CA TYR A 1031 26.33 -16.04 -2.01
C TYR A 1031 25.05 -15.30 -2.38
N PHE A 1032 23.91 -15.81 -1.91
CA PHE A 1032 22.63 -15.11 -1.97
C PHE A 1032 22.29 -14.40 -0.67
N GLN A 1033 22.70 -15.01 0.44
CA GLN A 1033 22.70 -14.45 1.79
C GLN A 1033 23.93 -14.95 2.54
N VAL A 1034 24.72 -14.07 3.15
CA VAL A 1034 25.71 -14.49 4.16
C VAL A 1034 25.54 -13.65 5.40
N SER A 1035 25.23 -14.31 6.51
CA SER A 1035 25.57 -13.83 7.85
C SER A 1035 26.94 -14.41 8.18
N ARG A 1036 28.03 -13.66 8.01
CA ARG A 1036 29.30 -14.10 8.61
C ARG A 1036 29.09 -14.08 10.14
N PRO A 1037 29.61 -15.05 10.90
CA PRO A 1037 29.44 -15.08 12.37
C PRO A 1037 29.87 -13.78 13.06
N GLU A 1038 30.81 -13.07 12.44
CA GLU A 1038 31.44 -11.84 12.92
C GLU A 1038 30.72 -10.56 12.44
N GLN A 1039 29.71 -10.69 11.57
CA GLN A 1039 28.94 -9.58 10.98
C GLN A 1039 27.42 -9.88 11.02
N ARG A 1040 26.95 -10.44 12.14
CA ARG A 1040 25.54 -10.86 12.33
C ARG A 1040 24.53 -9.72 12.30
N GLU A 1041 24.95 -8.48 12.46
CA GLU A 1041 24.05 -7.33 12.60
C GLU A 1041 23.50 -6.82 11.26
N GLN A 1042 24.12 -7.16 10.11
CA GLN A 1042 23.60 -6.80 8.78
C GLN A 1042 23.95 -7.88 7.72
N PRO A 1043 23.04 -8.82 7.41
CA PRO A 1043 23.31 -9.86 6.40
C PRO A 1043 23.43 -9.26 5.00
N TYR A 1044 24.41 -9.72 4.22
CA TYR A 1044 24.49 -9.43 2.78
C TYR A 1044 23.26 -10.01 2.09
N THR A 1045 22.53 -9.25 1.27
CA THR A 1045 21.42 -9.80 0.48
C THR A 1045 21.50 -9.34 -0.96
N THR A 1046 21.97 -10.20 -1.86
CA THR A 1046 21.99 -9.87 -3.30
C THR A 1046 20.58 -9.78 -3.89
N VAL A 1047 19.57 -10.33 -3.19
CA VAL A 1047 18.14 -10.09 -3.46
C VAL A 1047 17.80 -8.60 -3.47
N LEU A 1048 18.39 -7.81 -2.56
CA LEU A 1048 18.15 -6.37 -2.50
C LEU A 1048 18.56 -5.74 -3.82
N SER A 1049 19.83 -5.85 -4.23
CA SER A 1049 20.35 -5.28 -5.47
C SER A 1049 19.51 -5.69 -6.69
N ALA A 1050 19.16 -6.97 -6.79
CA ALA A 1050 18.32 -7.47 -7.89
C ALA A 1050 16.92 -6.85 -7.89
N LYS A 1051 16.31 -6.63 -6.71
CA LYS A 1051 15.01 -5.96 -6.62
C LYS A 1051 15.11 -4.45 -6.85
N GLN A 1052 16.19 -3.79 -6.41
CA GLN A 1052 16.39 -2.38 -6.68
C GLN A 1052 16.49 -2.11 -8.19
N VAL A 1053 17.35 -2.86 -8.90
CA VAL A 1053 17.57 -2.68 -10.34
C VAL A 1053 16.33 -3.06 -11.16
N THR A 1054 15.67 -4.17 -10.85
CA THR A 1054 14.50 -4.63 -11.62
C THR A 1054 13.23 -3.83 -11.31
N SER A 1055 13.10 -3.29 -10.10
CA SER A 1055 12.00 -2.38 -9.76
C SER A 1055 12.07 -1.11 -10.62
N VAL A 1056 13.26 -0.48 -10.71
CA VAL A 1056 13.44 0.71 -11.54
C VAL A 1056 13.27 0.37 -13.03
N ALA A 1057 13.83 -0.75 -13.50
CA ALA A 1057 13.66 -1.21 -14.87
C ALA A 1057 12.17 -1.35 -15.23
N ASN A 1058 11.38 -2.00 -14.37
CA ASN A 1058 9.95 -2.20 -14.59
C ASN A 1058 9.15 -0.89 -14.54
N GLN A 1059 9.45 0.00 -13.59
CA GLN A 1059 8.77 1.30 -13.44
C GLN A 1059 8.97 2.21 -14.66
N LEU A 1060 10.16 2.13 -15.29
CA LEU A 1060 10.54 2.97 -16.43
C LEU A 1060 10.41 2.26 -17.78
N GLY A 1061 9.88 1.03 -17.81
CA GLY A 1061 9.72 0.24 -19.04
C GLY A 1061 11.05 -0.14 -19.71
N ARG A 1062 12.13 -0.30 -18.96
CA ARG A 1062 13.42 -0.78 -19.49
C ARG A 1062 13.33 -2.28 -19.74
N GLU A 1063 13.64 -2.69 -20.98
CA GLU A 1063 13.53 -4.11 -21.38
C GLU A 1063 14.64 -4.98 -20.80
N ARG A 1064 15.78 -4.40 -20.42
CA ARG A 1064 16.97 -5.13 -19.98
C ARG A 1064 17.45 -4.69 -18.61
N ALA A 1065 17.85 -5.67 -17.81
CA ALA A 1065 18.57 -5.49 -16.56
C ALA A 1065 19.83 -6.35 -16.58
N LEU A 1066 20.98 -5.72 -16.32
CA LEU A 1066 22.29 -6.35 -16.38
C LEU A 1066 22.74 -6.84 -14.99
N SER A 1067 23.53 -7.91 -14.97
CA SER A 1067 24.33 -8.26 -13.78
C SER A 1067 25.77 -8.57 -14.17
N GLU A 1068 26.72 -8.01 -13.43
CA GLU A 1068 28.10 -8.52 -13.37
C GLU A 1068 28.14 -9.73 -12.43
N LEU A 1069 28.80 -10.81 -12.87
CA LEU A 1069 28.82 -12.07 -12.11
C LEU A 1069 30.13 -12.84 -12.21
N PHE A 1070 30.39 -13.64 -11.18
CA PHE A 1070 31.45 -14.67 -11.05
C PHE A 1070 32.83 -14.24 -10.52
N ALA A 1071 33.20 -12.96 -10.48
CA ALA A 1071 34.58 -12.53 -10.19
C ALA A 1071 35.16 -13.04 -8.86
N CYS A 1072 34.34 -13.25 -7.84
CA CYS A 1072 34.80 -13.71 -6.53
C CYS A 1072 34.44 -15.17 -6.27
N ALA A 1073 34.16 -15.94 -7.32
CA ALA A 1073 33.73 -17.32 -7.21
C ALA A 1073 34.88 -18.33 -7.16
N GLY A 1074 36.14 -17.96 -7.38
CA GLY A 1074 37.30 -18.85 -7.28
C GLY A 1074 37.43 -19.88 -8.40
N GLN A 1075 38.66 -20.35 -8.68
CA GLN A 1075 38.98 -21.18 -9.85
C GLN A 1075 38.26 -22.54 -9.92
N GLY A 1076 37.74 -23.06 -8.81
CA GLY A 1076 36.96 -24.31 -8.74
C GLY A 1076 35.45 -24.10 -8.91
N PHE A 1077 35.03 -23.15 -9.75
CA PHE A 1077 33.61 -22.79 -9.92
C PHE A 1077 32.95 -23.58 -11.06
N GLU A 1078 32.32 -24.68 -10.69
CA GLU A 1078 31.71 -25.67 -11.58
C GLU A 1078 30.49 -25.10 -12.34
N LEU A 1079 30.20 -25.68 -13.51
CA LEU A 1079 29.07 -25.28 -14.37
C LEU A 1079 27.71 -25.36 -13.66
N SER A 1080 27.50 -26.34 -12.78
CA SER A 1080 26.28 -26.46 -11.98
C SER A 1080 26.05 -25.25 -11.07
N LYS A 1081 27.13 -24.68 -10.52
CA LYS A 1081 27.07 -23.50 -9.63
C LYS A 1081 26.89 -22.22 -10.43
N GLN A 1082 27.47 -22.15 -11.62
CA GLN A 1082 27.22 -21.06 -12.57
C GLN A 1082 25.75 -21.03 -12.98
N LYS A 1083 25.17 -22.18 -13.36
CA LYS A 1083 23.75 -22.30 -13.69
C LYS A 1083 22.87 -21.87 -12.53
N TRP A 1084 23.17 -22.35 -11.32
CA TRP A 1084 22.44 -21.98 -10.10
C TRP A 1084 22.41 -20.46 -9.87
N MET A 1085 23.56 -19.79 -10.00
CA MET A 1085 23.62 -18.32 -9.91
C MET A 1085 22.84 -17.65 -11.03
N THR A 1086 22.94 -18.09 -12.28
CA THR A 1086 22.20 -17.47 -13.40
C THR A 1086 20.69 -17.71 -13.33
N ASP A 1087 20.24 -18.90 -12.92
CA ASP A 1087 18.81 -19.21 -12.72
C ASP A 1087 18.21 -18.28 -11.66
N TRP A 1088 18.94 -18.06 -10.56
CA TRP A 1088 18.53 -17.11 -9.53
C TRP A 1088 18.35 -15.71 -10.11
N HIS A 1089 19.32 -15.23 -10.90
CA HIS A 1089 19.21 -13.91 -11.54
C HIS A 1089 18.01 -13.81 -12.49
N LEU A 1090 17.78 -14.84 -13.33
CA LEU A 1090 16.63 -14.91 -14.24
C LEU A 1090 15.30 -14.82 -13.49
N ILE A 1091 15.14 -15.59 -12.41
CA ILE A 1091 13.94 -15.56 -11.55
C ILE A 1091 13.72 -14.17 -10.94
N HIS A 1092 14.80 -13.46 -10.66
CA HIS A 1092 14.75 -12.12 -10.10
C HIS A 1092 14.58 -11.01 -11.15
N GLY A 1093 14.47 -11.34 -12.45
CA GLY A 1093 14.18 -10.40 -13.54
C GLY A 1093 15.42 -9.85 -14.26
N ILE A 1094 16.62 -10.38 -13.96
CA ILE A 1094 17.85 -10.03 -14.65
C ILE A 1094 17.96 -10.85 -15.93
N ASN A 1095 18.18 -10.19 -17.05
CA ASN A 1095 18.10 -10.81 -18.38
C ASN A 1095 19.26 -10.43 -19.32
N LEU A 1096 20.30 -9.77 -18.81
CA LEU A 1096 21.57 -9.56 -19.48
C LEU A 1096 22.70 -9.90 -18.51
N PHE A 1097 23.64 -10.74 -18.95
CA PHE A 1097 24.73 -11.22 -18.12
C PHE A 1097 26.07 -10.71 -18.62
N SER A 1098 26.86 -10.17 -17.69
CA SER A 1098 28.26 -9.80 -17.87
C SER A 1098 29.16 -10.72 -17.03
N PRO A 1099 29.59 -11.87 -17.58
CA PRO A 1099 30.52 -12.74 -16.86
C PRO A 1099 31.91 -12.10 -16.69
N HIS A 1100 32.41 -12.15 -15.46
CA HIS A 1100 33.76 -11.78 -15.07
C HIS A 1100 34.67 -13.03 -15.02
N LEU A 1101 35.90 -13.08 -15.51
CA LEU A 1101 36.61 -12.24 -16.48
C LEU A 1101 37.07 -13.08 -17.69
N LEU A 1102 37.15 -12.50 -18.89
CA LEU A 1102 37.90 -13.07 -20.00
C LEU A 1102 39.27 -12.39 -20.11
N PRO A 1103 40.38 -13.04 -19.71
CA PRO A 1103 41.70 -12.41 -19.76
C PRO A 1103 42.21 -12.29 -21.20
N TYR A 1104 42.64 -11.10 -21.61
CA TYR A 1104 43.45 -10.97 -22.83
C TYR A 1104 44.74 -11.76 -22.66
N SER A 1105 45.49 -11.52 -21.58
CA SER A 1105 46.70 -12.26 -21.17
C SER A 1105 46.66 -12.67 -19.70
N MET A 1106 47.27 -13.82 -19.39
CA MET A 1106 47.51 -14.30 -18.02
C MET A 1106 48.93 -13.94 -17.52
N GLU A 1107 49.64 -13.05 -18.22
CA GLU A 1107 50.95 -12.57 -17.80
C GLU A 1107 50.82 -11.67 -16.55
N GLY A 1108 51.82 -11.68 -15.67
CA GLY A 1108 51.88 -10.78 -14.52
C GLY A 1108 50.73 -10.98 -13.53
N GLU A 1109 50.04 -9.88 -13.22
CA GLU A 1109 48.89 -9.85 -12.30
C GLU A 1109 47.63 -10.47 -12.89
N GLY A 1110 47.51 -10.55 -14.23
CA GLY A 1110 46.32 -11.09 -14.90
C GLY A 1110 45.97 -12.53 -14.52
N LYS A 1111 46.92 -13.33 -14.02
CA LYS A 1111 46.66 -14.69 -13.52
C LYS A 1111 46.02 -14.76 -12.12
N ARG A 1112 45.93 -13.62 -11.43
CA ARG A 1112 45.41 -13.48 -10.06
C ARG A 1112 44.22 -12.52 -9.98
N ASP A 1113 43.82 -11.95 -11.11
CA ASP A 1113 42.71 -11.02 -11.21
C ASP A 1113 41.41 -11.80 -10.95
N TYR A 1114 40.78 -11.54 -9.80
CA TYR A 1114 39.47 -12.01 -9.34
C TYR A 1114 38.91 -13.29 -10.05
N PRO A 1115 39.36 -14.50 -9.65
CA PRO A 1115 38.98 -15.77 -10.31
C PRO A 1115 37.49 -16.14 -10.14
N PRO A 1116 36.88 -16.88 -11.09
CA PRO A 1116 37.49 -17.72 -12.11
C PRO A 1116 37.61 -17.06 -13.47
N ASP A 1117 38.50 -17.58 -14.32
CA ASP A 1117 38.55 -17.19 -15.72
C ASP A 1117 37.30 -17.73 -16.46
N ALA A 1118 36.51 -16.87 -17.09
CA ALA A 1118 35.19 -17.18 -17.65
C ALA A 1118 35.19 -18.09 -18.91
N ARG A 1119 36.30 -18.78 -19.21
CA ARG A 1119 36.49 -19.58 -20.44
C ARG A 1119 35.43 -20.69 -20.66
N PRO A 1120 34.95 -21.41 -19.63
CA PRO A 1120 33.82 -22.35 -19.78
C PRO A 1120 32.43 -21.70 -19.62
N ALA A 1121 32.34 -20.55 -18.95
CA ALA A 1121 31.09 -19.94 -18.51
C ALA A 1121 30.33 -19.22 -19.62
N ALA A 1122 31.07 -18.51 -20.49
CA ALA A 1122 30.51 -17.79 -21.62
C ALA A 1122 29.79 -18.72 -22.62
N ALA A 1123 30.22 -19.98 -22.70
CA ALA A 1123 29.63 -21.02 -23.55
C ALA A 1123 28.31 -21.61 -23.02
N LEU A 1124 28.07 -21.56 -21.71
CA LEU A 1124 26.81 -22.01 -21.11
C LEU A 1124 25.73 -20.93 -21.27
N VAL A 1125 26.05 -19.67 -20.95
CA VAL A 1125 25.07 -18.57 -21.03
C VAL A 1125 24.59 -18.32 -22.46
N GLY A 1126 25.45 -18.52 -23.46
CA GLY A 1126 25.06 -18.46 -24.87
C GLY A 1126 24.26 -19.67 -25.39
N ARG A 1127 24.14 -20.76 -24.60
CA ARG A 1127 23.49 -22.03 -24.98
C ARG A 1127 22.45 -22.53 -23.98
N LEU A 1128 22.09 -21.74 -22.96
CA LEU A 1128 21.01 -22.06 -22.03
C LEU A 1128 19.67 -21.99 -22.77
N SER A 1129 19.37 -23.04 -23.53
CA SER A 1129 18.00 -23.40 -23.84
C SER A 1129 17.42 -24.04 -22.58
N LEU A 1130 16.21 -23.63 -22.19
CA LEU A 1130 15.39 -24.30 -21.18
C LEU A 1130 15.07 -25.77 -21.54
N ALA A 1131 15.51 -26.27 -22.69
CA ALA A 1131 15.09 -27.55 -23.26
C ALA A 1131 16.00 -28.74 -22.91
N ASP A 1132 17.29 -28.52 -22.62
CA ASP A 1132 18.22 -29.63 -22.43
C ASP A 1132 18.48 -29.91 -20.94
N GLY A 1133 17.53 -30.58 -20.27
CA GLY A 1133 17.83 -31.24 -19.00
C GLY A 1133 16.71 -31.39 -17.95
N LEU A 1134 15.44 -31.13 -18.28
CA LEU A 1134 14.35 -31.36 -17.32
C LEU A 1134 13.64 -32.69 -17.63
N PRO A 1135 13.53 -33.63 -16.67
CA PRO A 1135 12.69 -34.81 -16.85
C PRO A 1135 11.23 -34.37 -16.92
N GLY A 1136 10.58 -34.61 -18.06
CA GLY A 1136 9.13 -34.59 -18.25
C GLY A 1136 8.43 -33.22 -18.10
N GLU A 1137 7.87 -32.73 -19.21
CA GLU A 1137 7.02 -31.53 -19.31
C GLU A 1137 5.82 -31.48 -18.33
N ASN A 1138 5.52 -32.57 -17.61
CA ASN A 1138 4.40 -32.67 -16.67
C ASN A 1138 4.75 -32.43 -15.19
N GLU A 1139 6.03 -32.47 -14.76
CA GLU A 1139 6.37 -32.36 -13.33
C GLU A 1139 6.78 -30.94 -12.89
N LEU A 1140 7.32 -30.11 -13.79
CA LEU A 1140 7.69 -28.72 -13.49
C LEU A 1140 6.53 -27.73 -13.59
N CYS A 1141 5.58 -27.97 -14.51
CA CYS A 1141 4.32 -27.26 -14.48
C CYS A 1141 3.51 -27.61 -13.22
N ALA A 1142 3.65 -28.82 -12.67
CA ALA A 1142 3.04 -29.19 -11.39
C ALA A 1142 3.75 -28.52 -10.20
N HIS A 1143 5.08 -28.52 -10.15
CA HIS A 1143 5.84 -27.88 -9.07
C HIS A 1143 5.82 -26.35 -9.11
N ALA A 1144 5.77 -25.71 -10.28
CA ALA A 1144 5.59 -24.25 -10.39
C ALA A 1144 4.15 -23.83 -10.04
N ARG A 1145 3.16 -24.67 -10.34
CA ARG A 1145 1.76 -24.47 -9.89
C ARG A 1145 1.60 -24.74 -8.39
N GLU A 1146 2.38 -25.65 -7.81
CA GLU A 1146 2.42 -25.88 -6.36
C GLU A 1146 3.26 -24.82 -5.62
N ALA A 1147 4.37 -24.34 -6.19
CA ALA A 1147 5.17 -23.25 -5.60
C ALA A 1147 4.45 -21.89 -5.65
N ASN A 1148 3.68 -21.61 -6.71
CA ASN A 1148 2.79 -20.45 -6.76
C ASN A 1148 1.54 -20.61 -5.87
N ARG A 1149 1.11 -21.85 -5.56
CA ARG A 1149 0.06 -22.10 -4.55
C ARG A 1149 0.59 -22.12 -3.12
N ALA A 1150 1.88 -22.43 -2.91
CA ALA A 1150 2.52 -22.50 -1.60
C ALA A 1150 3.21 -21.18 -1.19
N GLY A 1151 3.58 -20.32 -2.14
CA GLY A 1151 4.09 -18.96 -1.90
C GLY A 1151 3.06 -18.01 -1.27
N ALA A 1152 1.80 -18.41 -1.20
CA ALA A 1152 0.71 -17.68 -0.54
C ALA A 1152 0.52 -18.06 0.95
N ARG A 1153 1.37 -18.92 1.53
CA ARG A 1153 1.35 -19.21 2.98
C ARG A 1153 2.78 -19.32 3.53
N HIS A 1154 3.27 -18.25 4.15
CA HIS A 1154 4.33 -18.35 5.15
C HIS A 1154 3.79 -17.91 6.50
N SER A 1155 3.15 -18.86 7.18
CA SER A 1155 3.19 -18.93 8.63
C SER A 1155 4.62 -19.25 9.05
N SER A 1156 5.10 -18.50 10.04
CA SER A 1156 6.33 -18.77 10.78
C SER A 1156 6.40 -20.22 11.24
N ASP A 1157 7.25 -21.03 10.62
CA ASP A 1157 7.84 -22.17 11.32
C ASP A 1157 9.21 -22.52 10.74
N ARG A 1158 10.14 -22.73 11.67
CA ARG A 1158 11.55 -23.01 11.44
C ARG A 1158 11.74 -24.24 10.55
N ILE A 1159 12.41 -24.05 9.41
CA ILE A 1159 13.12 -25.14 8.74
C ILE A 1159 14.60 -24.84 8.88
N GLY A 1160 15.30 -25.69 9.64
CA GLY A 1160 16.74 -25.61 9.82
C GLY A 1160 17.48 -25.86 8.51
N ILE A 1161 18.34 -24.91 8.15
CA ILE A 1161 19.53 -25.07 7.32
C ILE A 1161 20.70 -24.49 8.10
#